data_AF-A0A9D4DUQ8-F1
#
_entry.id   AF-A0A9D4DUQ8-F1
#
_cell.length_a   1.000
_cell.length_b   1.000
_cell.length_c   1.000
_cell.angle_alpha   90.00
_cell.angle_beta   90.00
_cell.angle_gamma   90.00
#
_symmetry.space_group_name_H-M   'P 1'
#
loop_
_entity.id
_entity.type
_entity.pdbx_description
1 polymer ?
#
loop_
_entity_poly.entity_id
_entity_poly.type
_entity_poly.pdbx_seq_one_letter_code
_entity_poly.pdbx_strand_id
1 'polypeptide(L)'
;MAFSFRKVNGLVRKLAYAGLAVGGGTAVWSYINSQNQDMTVHAADEAQDKYAWAPLPTREQQLKSLATEEFDILVIGGGATGAGVALDSVSRGMKTAMVEMYDFGSGTSSRSTKLIHGGVRYLQKAVFNLDYEQYRMVKEALEERANLIEIAPHLAYPFPIMLPVYKYWQVPYYWAGIKMYDLVAGKQRLKPSYFLSKKKALELFPMLKRDQLVGALVYYDGQHDDARMNISIAISTARFGGTIANYTQVVALHRSKDQQGNVVVTGARVKDRLTGKEFDVKAKCVVNATGPYTDSIRTMGKPETKKICQPSSGTHVVLPDYYSPTNMGLLDPATSDGRVIFFLPWQNVTIAGTTDTACEITFAPAPSEKEIQFILSEVRNYLHPDVEVRRGDVLSAWCGIRPLVSDPNKSDTQSIARNHIIEVSQDKLITIAGGKWTTYRHMAEETVDRAVKECGLKPASGCRTKGLLLDGAHGWSPTMFIRLVQDFGLEKEVAQHLASTYGDKAFKVAKMAKLTGKRWPVVGKRLHEEYPYLEAEVIYAIREYACTAIDVIARRTRLAFCNVHAAEEALPRIVEIMAEEFKWNKQKQEEEMQRAKNFLRKEMGLDLGRMKLDEPVNLTKTEINDYIQRFRSLDKENKGYITVNDLRRYFKVTVHTVTRHTSLSMI
;
A
#
# COMPACT_ATOMS: atom_id res chain seq x y z
N MET A 1 21.44 62.78 -38.52
CA MET A 1 21.98 64.07 -38.03
C MET A 1 21.66 64.12 -36.53
N ALA A 2 22.62 63.94 -35.61
CA ALA A 2 23.61 64.92 -35.12
C ALA A 2 22.93 66.09 -34.36
N PHE A 3 23.27 66.51 -33.11
CA PHE A 3 24.38 66.24 -32.15
C PHE A 3 23.82 65.93 -30.73
N SER A 4 24.51 65.48 -29.67
CA SER A 4 25.94 65.17 -29.32
C SER A 4 26.83 66.25 -28.67
N PHE A 5 26.74 66.42 -27.33
CA PHE A 5 27.82 66.53 -26.27
C PHE A 5 27.28 67.23 -25.00
N ARG A 6 27.90 67.30 -23.80
CA ARG A 6 29.18 66.84 -23.17
C ARG A 6 28.88 66.66 -21.65
N LYS A 7 29.18 65.55 -20.95
CA LYS A 7 30.42 65.13 -20.25
C LYS A 7 31.12 66.15 -19.31
N VAL A 8 31.10 65.85 -17.99
CA VAL A 8 32.16 66.05 -16.97
C VAL A 8 32.03 64.87 -15.97
N ASN A 9 32.86 63.83 -16.01
CA ASN A 9 34.06 63.56 -15.16
C ASN A 9 33.81 63.65 -13.63
N GLY A 10 34.15 62.67 -12.78
CA GLY A 10 34.71 61.32 -13.04
C GLY A 10 35.18 60.59 -11.75
N LEU A 11 35.87 59.45 -11.95
CA LEU A 11 36.91 58.90 -11.05
C LEU A 11 36.56 58.07 -9.78
N VAL A 12 35.59 57.14 -9.79
CA VAL A 12 35.67 55.92 -8.91
C VAL A 12 35.13 54.67 -9.65
N ARG A 13 35.87 54.16 -10.64
CA ARG A 13 35.60 52.82 -11.23
C ARG A 13 36.77 52.27 -12.06
N LYS A 14 37.83 51.81 -11.39
CA LYS A 14 38.87 50.90 -11.92
C LYS A 14 39.79 50.47 -10.77
N LEU A 15 39.51 49.30 -10.15
CA LEU A 15 40.42 48.42 -9.39
C LEU A 15 39.58 47.37 -8.61
N ALA A 16 38.95 46.45 -9.33
CA ALA A 16 38.26 45.27 -8.77
C ALA A 16 38.01 44.18 -9.83
N TYR A 17 38.96 43.97 -10.75
CA TYR A 17 38.92 42.91 -11.77
C TYR A 17 40.33 42.36 -12.01
N ALA A 18 40.89 41.72 -10.98
CA ALA A 18 42.10 40.90 -11.07
C ALA A 18 42.10 39.89 -9.90
N GLY A 19 42.07 38.59 -10.22
CA GLY A 19 42.11 37.49 -9.25
C GLY A 19 40.74 36.84 -8.95
N LEU A 20 40.67 35.51 -9.11
CA LEU A 20 39.58 34.59 -8.73
C LEU A 20 38.37 34.41 -9.68
N ALA A 21 38.56 34.47 -11.01
CA ALA A 21 37.49 34.19 -11.99
C ALA A 21 37.66 32.93 -12.86
N VAL A 22 38.65 32.05 -12.60
CA VAL A 22 38.96 30.88 -13.48
C VAL A 22 38.81 29.52 -12.80
N GLY A 23 38.89 29.42 -11.46
CA GLY A 23 38.70 28.15 -10.74
C GLY A 23 37.26 27.82 -10.35
N GLY A 24 36.44 28.84 -10.07
CA GLY A 24 35.09 28.64 -9.53
C GLY A 24 34.06 28.22 -10.57
N GLY A 25 34.12 28.76 -11.79
CA GLY A 25 33.14 28.48 -12.85
C GLY A 25 33.19 27.03 -13.34
N THR A 26 34.40 26.49 -13.54
CA THR A 26 34.61 25.08 -13.90
C THR A 26 34.32 24.13 -12.75
N ALA A 27 34.64 24.48 -11.50
CA ALA A 27 34.27 23.67 -10.33
C ALA A 27 32.75 23.63 -10.11
N VAL A 28 32.03 24.75 -10.25
CA VAL A 28 30.57 24.79 -10.12
C VAL A 28 29.87 24.14 -11.32
N TRP A 29 30.35 24.34 -12.55
CA TRP A 29 29.81 23.64 -13.72
C TRP A 29 30.10 22.14 -13.66
N SER A 30 31.29 21.72 -13.22
CA SER A 30 31.61 20.31 -13.00
C SER A 30 30.85 19.72 -11.81
N TYR A 31 30.51 20.48 -10.78
CA TYR A 31 29.67 20.03 -9.67
C TYR A 31 28.20 19.91 -10.08
N ILE A 32 27.69 20.82 -10.90
CA ILE A 32 26.33 20.75 -11.46
C ILE A 32 26.24 19.61 -12.49
N ASN A 33 27.25 19.40 -13.33
CA ASN A 33 27.30 18.25 -14.23
C ASN A 33 27.57 16.94 -13.49
N SER A 34 28.37 16.90 -12.42
CA SER A 34 28.52 15.68 -11.60
C SER A 34 27.30 15.39 -10.73
N GLN A 35 26.39 16.35 -10.54
CA GLN A 35 25.04 16.11 -9.98
C GLN A 35 24.07 15.56 -11.04
N ASN A 36 24.38 15.74 -12.33
CA ASN A 36 23.62 15.22 -13.48
C ASN A 36 24.26 13.98 -14.14
N GLN A 37 25.42 13.50 -13.68
CA GLN A 37 26.04 12.27 -14.19
C GLN A 37 25.40 11.04 -13.53
N ASP A 38 24.58 10.34 -14.31
CA ASP A 38 24.66 8.90 -14.53
C ASP A 38 24.82 8.02 -13.28
N MET A 39 23.97 8.26 -12.27
CA MET A 39 23.59 7.25 -11.27
C MET A 39 22.30 6.50 -11.64
N THR A 40 21.70 6.83 -12.79
CA THR A 40 20.91 5.87 -13.57
C THR A 40 21.86 4.76 -14.01
N VAL A 41 21.77 3.62 -13.33
CA VAL A 41 22.62 2.46 -13.58
C VAL A 41 22.37 1.99 -15.02
N HIS A 42 23.28 2.24 -15.96
CA HIS A 42 23.13 1.77 -17.37
C HIS A 42 22.93 0.25 -17.49
N ALA A 43 23.41 -0.52 -16.50
CA ALA A 43 23.13 -1.97 -16.42
C ALA A 43 21.68 -2.30 -16.02
N ALA A 44 20.87 -1.35 -15.56
CA ALA A 44 19.45 -1.54 -15.31
C ALA A 44 18.68 -1.53 -16.65
N ASP A 45 18.97 -0.57 -17.54
CA ASP A 45 18.23 -0.36 -18.81
C ASP A 45 18.17 -1.64 -19.68
N GLU A 46 19.32 -2.27 -19.96
CA GLU A 46 19.36 -3.50 -20.78
C GLU A 46 18.62 -4.69 -20.13
N ALA A 47 18.59 -4.76 -18.80
CA ALA A 47 17.88 -5.80 -18.07
C ALA A 47 16.37 -5.51 -17.99
N GLN A 48 16.00 -4.25 -17.82
CA GLN A 48 14.61 -3.78 -17.72
C GLN A 48 13.83 -4.18 -18.98
N ASP A 49 14.30 -3.80 -20.17
CA ASP A 49 13.58 -4.11 -21.43
C ASP A 49 13.42 -5.62 -21.69
N LYS A 50 14.44 -6.41 -21.37
CA LYS A 50 14.41 -7.87 -21.56
C LYS A 50 13.35 -8.56 -20.68
N TYR A 51 13.21 -8.14 -19.43
CA TYR A 51 12.35 -8.84 -18.45
C TYR A 51 10.97 -8.20 -18.27
N ALA A 52 10.78 -6.90 -18.53
CA ALA A 52 9.51 -6.18 -18.37
C ALA A 52 8.32 -6.76 -19.17
N TRP A 53 8.62 -7.47 -20.26
CA TRP A 53 7.63 -7.97 -21.21
C TRP A 53 7.48 -9.50 -21.24
N ALA A 54 8.35 -10.23 -20.53
CA ALA A 54 8.31 -11.70 -20.46
C ALA A 54 6.95 -12.22 -19.97
N PRO A 55 6.46 -13.38 -20.47
CA PRO A 55 5.29 -14.03 -19.89
C PRO A 55 5.60 -14.47 -18.45
N LEU A 56 4.62 -14.34 -17.55
CA LEU A 56 4.74 -14.90 -16.20
C LEU A 56 4.55 -16.43 -16.27
N PRO A 57 5.40 -17.23 -15.60
CA PRO A 57 5.12 -18.66 -15.41
C PRO A 57 3.80 -18.86 -14.67
N THR A 58 3.09 -19.97 -14.92
CA THR A 58 1.88 -20.30 -14.15
C THR A 58 2.23 -20.75 -12.73
N ARG A 59 1.32 -20.60 -11.76
CA ARG A 59 1.53 -21.11 -10.38
C ARG A 59 1.90 -22.60 -10.36
N GLU A 60 1.37 -23.39 -11.28
CA GLU A 60 1.71 -24.82 -11.41
C GLU A 60 3.16 -25.03 -11.87
N GLN A 61 3.65 -24.24 -12.83
CA GLN A 61 5.06 -24.26 -13.24
C GLN A 61 5.97 -23.83 -12.09
N GLN A 62 5.57 -22.81 -11.32
CA GLN A 62 6.30 -22.36 -10.12
C GLN A 62 6.38 -23.47 -9.06
N LEU A 63 5.26 -24.12 -8.72
CA LEU A 63 5.23 -25.25 -7.78
C LEU A 63 6.08 -26.43 -8.25
N LYS A 64 6.08 -26.73 -9.55
CA LYS A 64 6.94 -27.78 -10.12
C LYS A 64 8.41 -27.45 -9.93
N SER A 65 8.84 -26.23 -10.27
CA SER A 65 10.21 -25.75 -10.04
C SER A 65 10.60 -25.87 -8.56
N LEU A 66 9.77 -25.38 -7.62
CA LEU A 66 10.01 -25.49 -6.18
C LEU A 66 10.24 -26.94 -5.70
N ALA A 67 9.57 -27.93 -6.31
CA ALA A 67 9.66 -29.34 -5.93
C ALA A 67 10.83 -30.10 -6.60
N THR A 68 11.31 -29.65 -7.77
CA THR A 68 12.34 -30.36 -8.54
C THR A 68 13.73 -29.71 -8.47
N GLU A 69 13.81 -28.43 -8.12
CA GLU A 69 15.03 -27.64 -8.22
C GLU A 69 15.67 -27.35 -6.86
N GLU A 70 17.00 -27.16 -6.87
CA GLU A 70 17.74 -26.59 -5.75
C GLU A 70 17.97 -25.10 -5.98
N PHE A 71 17.82 -24.31 -4.92
CA PHE A 71 17.92 -22.84 -4.92
C PHE A 71 19.13 -22.36 -4.13
N ASP A 72 19.66 -21.17 -4.47
CA ASP A 72 20.67 -20.50 -3.64
C ASP A 72 20.02 -19.91 -2.38
N ILE A 73 18.79 -19.40 -2.50
CA ILE A 73 18.03 -18.84 -1.39
C ILE A 73 16.56 -19.27 -1.46
N LEU A 74 15.97 -19.56 -0.30
CA LEU A 74 14.53 -19.71 -0.10
C LEU A 74 14.04 -18.64 0.88
N VAL A 75 13.16 -17.75 0.43
CA VAL A 75 12.52 -16.73 1.25
C VAL A 75 11.14 -17.20 1.72
N ILE A 76 10.92 -17.14 3.02
CA ILE A 76 9.65 -17.51 3.68
C ILE A 76 8.90 -16.23 4.03
N GLY A 77 7.74 -16.04 3.41
CA GLY A 77 6.90 -14.84 3.53
C GLY A 77 6.97 -13.97 2.27
N GLY A 78 5.80 -13.61 1.73
CA GLY A 78 5.61 -12.79 0.53
C GLY A 78 5.00 -11.41 0.84
N GLY A 79 5.20 -10.91 2.06
CA GLY A 79 5.03 -9.49 2.39
C GLY A 79 6.20 -8.64 1.86
N ALA A 80 6.15 -7.33 2.06
CA ALA A 80 7.07 -6.38 1.41
C ALA A 80 8.55 -6.69 1.68
N THR A 81 8.88 -7.10 2.91
CA THR A 81 10.23 -7.55 3.29
C THR A 81 10.69 -8.75 2.47
N GLY A 82 9.92 -9.85 2.46
CA GLY A 82 10.30 -11.08 1.76
C GLY A 82 10.27 -10.94 0.24
N ALA A 83 9.27 -10.23 -0.30
CA ALA A 83 9.21 -9.90 -1.72
C ALA A 83 10.42 -9.04 -2.15
N GLY A 84 10.84 -8.08 -1.31
CA GLY A 84 12.05 -7.29 -1.51
C GLY A 84 13.33 -8.13 -1.49
N VAL A 85 13.50 -9.00 -0.48
CA VAL A 85 14.66 -9.93 -0.37
C VAL A 85 14.74 -10.82 -1.60
N ALA A 86 13.61 -11.35 -2.06
CA ALA A 86 13.55 -12.20 -3.24
C ALA A 86 13.88 -11.41 -4.52
N LEU A 87 13.35 -10.19 -4.68
CA LEU A 87 13.65 -9.32 -5.84
C LEU A 87 15.12 -8.94 -5.90
N ASP A 88 15.71 -8.55 -4.76
CA ASP A 88 17.13 -8.23 -4.69
C ASP A 88 17.99 -9.45 -5.03
N SER A 89 17.74 -10.59 -4.36
CA SER A 89 18.48 -11.83 -4.60
C SER A 89 18.46 -12.26 -6.09
N VAL A 90 17.30 -12.25 -6.74
CA VAL A 90 17.23 -12.65 -8.16
C VAL A 90 17.86 -11.60 -9.08
N SER A 91 17.77 -10.30 -8.75
CA SER A 91 18.42 -9.22 -9.53
C SER A 91 19.96 -9.32 -9.51
N ARG A 92 20.51 -9.92 -8.44
CA ARG A 92 21.94 -10.27 -8.30
C ARG A 92 22.33 -11.57 -9.00
N GLY A 93 21.42 -12.20 -9.73
CA GLY A 93 21.64 -13.43 -10.50
C GLY A 93 21.65 -14.72 -9.69
N MET A 94 21.18 -14.71 -8.44
CA MET A 94 21.03 -15.92 -7.64
C MET A 94 19.74 -16.67 -7.97
N LYS A 95 19.75 -17.98 -7.81
CA LYS A 95 18.58 -18.82 -8.01
C LYS A 95 17.66 -18.74 -6.78
N THR A 96 16.62 -17.94 -6.90
CA THR A 96 15.77 -17.52 -5.77
C THR A 96 14.42 -18.22 -5.76
N ALA A 97 14.03 -18.77 -4.61
CA ALA A 97 12.67 -19.21 -4.31
C ALA A 97 11.99 -18.28 -3.29
N MET A 98 10.67 -18.08 -3.41
CA MET A 98 9.85 -17.42 -2.39
C MET A 98 8.52 -18.15 -2.19
N VAL A 99 8.15 -18.42 -0.94
CA VAL A 99 6.88 -19.07 -0.58
C VAL A 99 6.08 -18.21 0.40
N GLU A 100 4.79 -18.02 0.11
CA GLU A 100 3.83 -17.28 0.95
C GLU A 100 2.66 -18.19 1.31
N MET A 101 2.29 -18.23 2.59
CA MET A 101 1.25 -19.11 3.14
C MET A 101 -0.17 -18.74 2.68
N TYR A 102 -0.44 -17.45 2.44
CA TYR A 102 -1.70 -16.95 1.87
C TYR A 102 -1.41 -16.28 0.52
N ASP A 103 -1.92 -15.08 0.24
CA ASP A 103 -1.61 -14.35 -0.99
C ASP A 103 -0.53 -13.29 -0.75
N PHE A 104 0.18 -12.88 -1.81
CA PHE A 104 1.25 -11.90 -1.70
C PHE A 104 0.75 -10.59 -1.06
N GLY A 105 1.42 -10.17 0.01
CA GLY A 105 1.05 -8.99 0.80
C GLY A 105 -0.17 -9.15 1.73
N SER A 106 -0.80 -10.33 1.87
CA SER A 106 -2.05 -10.48 2.65
C SER A 106 -1.95 -10.21 4.16
N GLY A 107 -0.73 -10.23 4.72
CA GLY A 107 -0.45 -9.81 6.09
C GLY A 107 -0.38 -8.28 6.23
N THR A 108 0.50 -7.80 7.11
CA THR A 108 0.68 -6.37 7.44
C THR A 108 0.91 -5.48 6.21
N SER A 109 1.54 -5.99 5.15
CA SER A 109 1.92 -5.22 3.95
C SER A 109 0.74 -4.76 3.07
N SER A 110 -0.51 -5.16 3.37
CA SER A 110 -1.73 -4.64 2.74
C SER A 110 -2.61 -3.83 3.69
N ARG A 111 -2.15 -3.61 4.93
CA ARG A 111 -2.87 -3.00 6.05
C ARG A 111 -2.04 -1.88 6.70
N SER A 112 -1.46 -1.02 5.87
CA SER A 112 -0.74 0.18 6.30
C SER A 112 -1.59 1.44 6.14
N THR A 113 -1.13 2.56 6.72
CA THR A 113 -1.70 3.91 6.51
C THR A 113 -1.59 4.40 5.05
N LYS A 114 -1.03 3.60 4.13
CA LYS A 114 -0.84 3.95 2.71
C LYS A 114 0.09 5.14 2.48
N LEU A 115 0.98 5.42 3.43
CA LEU A 115 1.97 6.49 3.36
C LEU A 115 3.41 5.95 3.44
N ILE A 116 4.24 6.43 2.53
CA ILE A 116 5.68 6.22 2.49
C ILE A 116 6.32 7.42 3.21
N HIS A 117 6.36 7.34 4.53
CA HIS A 117 6.85 8.41 5.39
C HIS A 117 8.37 8.47 5.47
N GLY A 118 8.95 9.67 5.33
CA GLY A 118 10.35 9.93 5.70
C GLY A 118 10.56 10.30 7.18
N GLY A 119 9.51 10.37 8.01
CA GLY A 119 9.64 10.33 9.48
C GLY A 119 9.88 11.66 10.22
N VAL A 120 9.10 12.72 9.94
CA VAL A 120 9.20 14.05 10.59
C VAL A 120 9.32 14.00 12.13
N ARG A 121 8.49 13.19 12.82
CA ARG A 121 8.52 13.04 14.29
C ARG A 121 9.82 12.40 14.82
N TYR A 122 10.48 11.57 14.00
CA TYR A 122 11.78 11.01 14.35
C TYR A 122 12.89 12.03 14.18
N LEU A 123 12.83 12.90 13.16
CA LEU A 123 13.77 14.01 13.01
C LEU A 123 13.70 14.97 14.21
N GLN A 124 12.48 15.27 14.68
CA GLN A 124 12.28 16.06 15.90
C GLN A 124 13.03 15.44 17.10
N LYS A 125 12.87 14.13 17.34
CA LYS A 125 13.60 13.42 18.41
C LYS A 125 15.11 13.36 18.16
N ALA A 126 15.55 13.16 16.93
CA ALA A 126 16.96 13.14 16.56
C ALA A 126 17.66 14.46 16.91
N VAL A 127 17.03 15.58 16.59
CA VAL A 127 17.57 16.93 16.88
C VAL A 127 17.56 17.23 18.37
N PHE A 128 16.44 17.00 19.09
CA PHE A 128 16.36 17.33 20.52
C PHE A 128 17.18 16.39 21.43
N ASN A 129 17.36 15.13 21.04
CA ASN A 129 18.08 14.13 21.85
C ASN A 129 19.50 13.84 21.33
N LEU A 130 19.96 14.51 20.26
CA LEU A 130 21.22 14.24 19.55
C LEU A 130 21.39 12.76 19.13
N ASP A 131 20.27 12.12 18.76
CA ASP A 131 20.19 10.69 18.44
C ASP A 131 20.56 10.46 16.97
N TYR A 132 21.83 10.09 16.74
CA TYR A 132 22.39 9.86 15.40
C TYR A 132 21.71 8.71 14.64
N GLU A 133 21.29 7.64 15.34
CA GLU A 133 20.58 6.52 14.70
C GLU A 133 19.18 6.93 14.24
N GLN A 134 18.48 7.79 14.99
CA GLN A 134 17.23 8.41 14.52
C GLN A 134 17.47 9.28 13.29
N TYR A 135 18.56 10.04 13.24
CA TYR A 135 18.91 10.86 12.08
C TYR A 135 19.22 10.00 10.84
N ARG A 136 20.02 8.94 11.00
CA ARG A 136 20.33 7.98 9.92
C ARG A 136 19.07 7.32 9.35
N MET A 137 18.18 6.85 10.22
CA MET A 137 16.88 6.28 9.83
C MET A 137 16.01 7.29 9.05
N VAL A 138 16.03 8.58 9.41
CA VAL A 138 15.31 9.63 8.66
C VAL A 138 15.93 9.83 7.27
N LYS A 139 17.25 9.87 7.15
CA LYS A 139 17.95 9.97 5.85
C LYS A 139 17.63 8.79 4.94
N GLU A 140 17.71 7.57 5.47
CA GLU A 140 17.36 6.33 4.78
C GLU A 140 15.90 6.34 4.30
N ALA A 141 14.94 6.64 5.18
CA ALA A 141 13.53 6.68 4.82
C ALA A 141 13.20 7.79 3.79
N LEU A 142 13.91 8.92 3.81
CA LEU A 142 13.77 9.98 2.81
C LEU A 142 14.29 9.56 1.42
N GLU A 143 15.40 8.82 1.38
CA GLU A 143 15.99 8.29 0.16
C GLU A 143 15.16 7.15 -0.45
N GLU A 144 14.74 6.18 0.36
CA GLU A 144 13.87 5.09 -0.09
C GLU A 144 12.50 5.59 -0.56
N ARG A 145 11.96 6.64 0.08
CA ARG A 145 10.73 7.32 -0.38
C ARG A 145 10.88 7.93 -1.77
N ALA A 146 12.04 8.52 -2.09
CA ALA A 146 12.30 9.07 -3.43
C ALA A 146 12.41 7.93 -4.46
N ASN A 147 13.23 6.91 -4.16
CA ASN A 147 13.39 5.72 -4.98
C ASN A 147 12.06 5.02 -5.26
N LEU A 148 11.15 4.91 -4.27
CA LEU A 148 9.84 4.28 -4.44
C LEU A 148 8.92 4.97 -5.44
N ILE A 149 8.95 6.30 -5.48
CA ILE A 149 8.20 7.11 -6.44
C ILE A 149 8.81 7.00 -7.83
N GLU A 150 10.13 6.84 -7.92
CA GLU A 150 10.88 6.66 -9.17
C GLU A 150 10.65 5.27 -9.80
N ILE A 151 10.74 4.18 -9.03
CA ILE A 151 10.63 2.81 -9.56
C ILE A 151 9.20 2.35 -9.87
N ALA A 152 8.19 3.02 -9.30
CA ALA A 152 6.79 2.68 -9.47
C ALA A 152 5.88 3.93 -9.43
N PRO A 153 6.05 4.88 -10.38
CA PRO A 153 5.38 6.19 -10.37
C PRO A 153 3.86 6.10 -10.59
N HIS A 154 3.37 4.95 -11.04
CA HIS A 154 1.94 4.65 -11.10
C HIS A 154 1.35 4.32 -9.72
N LEU A 155 2.14 3.67 -8.85
CA LEU A 155 1.70 3.18 -7.53
C LEU A 155 2.07 4.09 -6.36
N ALA A 156 3.08 4.96 -6.52
CA ALA A 156 3.55 5.87 -5.48
C ALA A 156 3.77 7.28 -6.02
N TYR A 157 3.35 8.29 -5.27
CA TYR A 157 3.42 9.69 -5.70
C TYR A 157 3.65 10.68 -4.53
N PRO A 158 4.19 11.89 -4.82
CA PRO A 158 4.29 12.97 -3.85
C PRO A 158 2.92 13.46 -3.39
N PHE A 159 2.68 13.41 -2.08
CA PHE A 159 1.39 13.70 -1.48
C PHE A 159 1.48 14.85 -0.45
N PRO A 160 0.69 15.93 -0.60
CA PRO A 160 0.69 17.03 0.35
C PRO A 160 -0.13 16.68 1.60
N ILE A 161 0.44 16.97 2.77
CA ILE A 161 -0.19 16.78 4.06
C ILE A 161 -0.28 18.14 4.76
N MET A 162 -1.50 18.54 5.10
CA MET A 162 -1.84 19.77 5.81
C MET A 162 -1.79 19.56 7.32
N LEU A 163 -1.03 20.41 8.01
CA LEU A 163 -1.01 20.56 9.46
C LEU A 163 -1.74 21.87 9.82
N PRO A 164 -2.99 21.83 10.30
CA PRO A 164 -3.71 23.02 10.75
C PRO A 164 -3.13 23.57 12.06
N VAL A 165 -3.14 24.90 12.22
CA VAL A 165 -2.51 25.58 13.36
C VAL A 165 -3.49 26.53 14.04
N TYR A 166 -3.71 26.32 15.35
CA TYR A 166 -4.72 27.02 16.16
C TYR A 166 -4.12 28.00 17.20
N LYS A 167 -2.79 28.05 17.35
CA LYS A 167 -2.10 29.00 18.24
C LYS A 167 -0.98 29.71 17.49
N TYR A 168 -0.87 31.03 17.62
CA TYR A 168 0.11 31.82 16.86
C TYR A 168 1.56 31.36 17.05
N TRP A 169 1.97 30.99 18.27
CA TRP A 169 3.33 30.51 18.56
C TRP A 169 3.68 29.18 17.88
N GLN A 170 2.68 28.36 17.54
CA GLN A 170 2.90 27.08 16.86
C GLN A 170 3.34 27.29 15.40
N VAL A 171 3.00 28.42 14.77
CA VAL A 171 3.36 28.72 13.37
C VAL A 171 4.88 28.72 13.17
N PRO A 172 5.69 29.56 13.87
CA PRO A 172 7.15 29.54 13.70
C PRO A 172 7.76 28.21 14.17
N TYR A 173 7.20 27.57 15.20
CA TYR A 173 7.69 26.28 15.72
C TYR A 173 7.59 25.15 14.67
N TYR A 174 6.38 24.92 14.14
CA TYR A 174 6.18 23.89 13.12
C TYR A 174 6.80 24.27 11.77
N TRP A 175 6.87 25.56 11.41
CA TRP A 175 7.59 26.02 10.22
C TRP A 175 9.08 25.68 10.30
N ALA A 176 9.73 25.93 11.44
CA ALA A 176 11.13 25.56 11.65
C ALA A 176 11.34 24.04 11.55
N GLY A 177 10.47 23.24 12.18
CA GLY A 177 10.53 21.77 12.10
C GLY A 177 10.37 21.22 10.68
N ILE A 178 9.39 21.73 9.92
CA ILE A 178 9.15 21.32 8.53
C ILE A 178 10.26 21.83 7.60
N LYS A 179 10.83 23.02 7.84
CA LYS A 179 11.98 23.51 7.05
C LYS A 179 13.28 22.76 7.35
N MET A 180 13.48 22.32 8.59
CA MET A 180 14.55 21.37 8.92
C MET A 180 14.35 20.05 8.18
N TYR A 181 13.12 19.56 8.06
CA TYR A 181 12.80 18.36 7.30
C TYR A 181 13.06 18.51 5.79
N ASP A 182 12.67 19.63 5.17
CA ASP A 182 13.02 19.98 3.79
C ASP A 182 14.54 20.02 3.57
N LEU A 183 15.29 20.57 4.53
CA LEU A 183 16.76 20.68 4.48
C LEU A 183 17.44 19.31 4.59
N VAL A 184 16.99 18.46 5.51
CA VAL A 184 17.51 17.10 5.71
C VAL A 184 17.19 16.19 4.52
N ALA A 185 16.04 16.37 3.87
CA ALA A 185 15.71 15.71 2.61
C ALA A 185 16.66 16.12 1.47
N GLY A 186 17.02 17.40 1.38
CA GLY A 186 17.98 17.89 0.38
C GLY A 186 17.52 17.56 -1.05
N LYS A 187 18.32 16.77 -1.79
CA LYS A 187 17.94 16.28 -3.13
C LYS A 187 16.75 15.32 -3.14
N GLN A 188 16.48 14.62 -2.03
CA GLN A 188 15.35 13.69 -1.86
C GLN A 188 14.05 14.39 -1.39
N ARG A 189 13.99 15.73 -1.52
CA ARG A 189 12.80 16.53 -1.21
C ARG A 189 11.86 16.55 -2.41
N LEU A 190 10.68 15.94 -2.23
CA LEU A 190 9.68 15.80 -3.31
C LEU A 190 9.18 17.16 -3.84
N LYS A 191 8.69 18.02 -2.95
CA LYS A 191 8.23 19.40 -3.25
C LYS A 191 8.49 20.28 -2.01
N PRO A 192 8.72 21.60 -2.16
CA PRO A 192 8.99 22.48 -1.02
C PRO A 192 7.75 22.67 -0.15
N SER A 193 7.94 22.67 1.17
CA SER A 193 6.88 23.02 2.11
C SER A 193 6.48 24.51 2.05
N TYR A 194 5.23 24.82 2.40
CA TYR A 194 4.69 26.18 2.37
C TYR A 194 3.65 26.44 3.47
N PHE A 195 3.39 27.72 3.74
CA PHE A 195 2.36 28.16 4.68
C PHE A 195 1.10 28.61 3.93
N LEU A 196 -0.07 28.30 4.49
CA LEU A 196 -1.38 28.74 4.07
C LEU A 196 -1.98 29.65 5.14
N SER A 197 -2.37 30.87 4.75
CA SER A 197 -3.23 31.72 5.57
C SER A 197 -4.57 31.02 5.86
N LYS A 198 -5.22 31.35 6.99
CA LYS A 198 -6.58 30.87 7.35
C LYS A 198 -7.55 30.79 6.16
N LYS A 199 -7.66 31.86 5.35
CA LYS A 199 -8.55 31.91 4.19
C LYS A 199 -8.26 30.79 3.18
N LYS A 200 -7.01 30.62 2.77
CA LYS A 200 -6.59 29.57 1.82
C LYS A 200 -6.70 28.15 2.41
N ALA A 201 -6.47 27.99 3.71
CA ALA A 201 -6.67 26.70 4.37
C ALA A 201 -8.15 26.28 4.33
N LEU A 202 -9.07 27.20 4.62
CA LEU A 202 -10.52 26.98 4.54
C LEU A 202 -11.05 26.88 3.09
N GLU A 203 -10.38 27.49 2.12
CA GLU A 203 -10.70 27.32 0.69
C GLU A 203 -10.37 25.90 0.19
N LEU A 204 -9.24 25.34 0.64
CA LEU A 204 -8.82 23.97 0.29
C LEU A 204 -9.48 22.90 1.15
N PHE A 205 -9.81 23.20 2.42
CA PHE A 205 -10.45 22.28 3.38
C PHE A 205 -11.63 22.99 4.07
N PRO A 206 -12.80 23.13 3.40
CA PRO A 206 -13.94 23.91 3.92
C PRO A 206 -14.56 23.38 5.20
N MET A 207 -14.38 22.07 5.45
CA MET A 207 -14.86 21.36 6.64
C MET A 207 -13.97 21.60 7.87
N LEU A 208 -12.79 22.23 7.73
CA LEU A 208 -11.85 22.41 8.83
C LEU A 208 -12.46 23.36 9.88
N LYS A 209 -12.26 23.03 11.16
CA LYS A 209 -12.72 23.86 12.28
C LYS A 209 -12.19 25.29 12.15
N ARG A 210 -13.12 26.26 12.12
CA ARG A 210 -12.83 27.68 11.82
C ARG A 210 -12.35 28.45 13.04
N ASP A 211 -12.81 28.06 14.23
CA ASP A 211 -12.52 28.77 15.48
C ASP A 211 -11.04 28.65 15.85
N GLN A 212 -10.44 29.77 16.26
CA GLN A 212 -9.02 29.89 16.62
C GLN A 212 -8.00 29.52 15.52
N LEU A 213 -8.42 28.98 14.36
CA LEU A 213 -7.55 28.66 13.24
C LEU A 213 -6.78 29.91 12.78
N VAL A 214 -5.45 29.84 12.85
CA VAL A 214 -4.50 30.87 12.43
C VAL A 214 -4.11 30.68 10.96
N GLY A 215 -3.94 29.43 10.56
CA GLY A 215 -3.52 29.02 9.21
C GLY A 215 -3.17 27.54 9.19
N ALA A 216 -2.45 27.11 8.17
CA ALA A 216 -1.96 25.75 8.06
C ALA A 216 -0.58 25.70 7.42
N LEU A 217 0.14 24.61 7.69
CA LEU A 217 1.44 24.30 7.08
C LEU A 217 1.26 23.09 6.18
N VAL A 218 1.84 23.11 4.98
CA VAL A 218 1.81 21.96 4.07
C VAL A 218 3.23 21.46 3.85
N TYR A 219 3.43 20.17 4.07
CA TYR A 219 4.65 19.45 3.72
C TYR A 219 4.32 18.27 2.80
N TYR A 220 5.34 17.65 2.21
CA TYR A 220 5.17 16.53 1.29
C TYR A 220 5.82 15.25 1.82
N ASP A 221 5.04 14.17 1.78
CA ASP A 221 5.49 12.78 1.96
C ASP A 221 5.08 11.95 0.74
N GLY A 222 5.31 10.63 0.74
CA GLY A 222 4.80 9.74 -0.30
C GLY A 222 3.46 9.11 0.09
N GLN A 223 2.56 8.92 -0.85
CA GLN A 223 1.38 8.04 -0.72
C GLN A 223 1.47 6.91 -1.76
N HIS A 224 0.90 5.73 -1.45
CA HIS A 224 0.93 4.58 -2.36
C HIS A 224 -0.26 3.62 -2.20
N ASP A 225 -0.37 2.61 -3.07
CA ASP A 225 -1.13 1.39 -2.80
C ASP A 225 -0.19 0.27 -2.30
N ASP A 226 -0.26 -0.02 -1.00
CA ASP A 226 0.67 -0.93 -0.32
C ASP A 226 0.62 -2.38 -0.83
N ALA A 227 -0.57 -2.91 -1.09
CA ALA A 227 -0.73 -4.26 -1.62
C ALA A 227 -0.38 -4.32 -3.10
N ARG A 228 -0.82 -3.35 -3.91
CA ARG A 228 -0.50 -3.33 -5.34
C ARG A 228 1.00 -3.19 -5.57
N MET A 229 1.68 -2.39 -4.74
CA MET A 229 3.14 -2.28 -4.71
C MET A 229 3.80 -3.60 -4.30
N ASN A 230 3.33 -4.27 -3.23
CA ASN A 230 3.82 -5.60 -2.84
C ASN A 230 3.67 -6.64 -3.96
N ILE A 231 2.54 -6.61 -4.68
CA ILE A 231 2.30 -7.50 -5.82
C ILE A 231 3.25 -7.14 -6.96
N SER A 232 3.43 -5.87 -7.30
CA SER A 232 4.36 -5.46 -8.35
C SER A 232 5.81 -5.89 -8.03
N ILE A 233 6.26 -5.80 -6.77
CA ILE A 233 7.56 -6.34 -6.32
C ILE A 233 7.62 -7.86 -6.57
N ALA A 234 6.62 -8.63 -6.09
CA ALA A 234 6.60 -10.09 -6.26
C ALA A 234 6.52 -10.51 -7.74
N ILE A 235 5.68 -9.86 -8.55
CA ILE A 235 5.59 -10.10 -9.99
C ILE A 235 6.91 -9.76 -10.69
N SER A 236 7.60 -8.69 -10.27
CA SER A 236 8.95 -8.37 -10.75
C SER A 236 9.92 -9.50 -10.44
N THR A 237 9.93 -10.06 -9.22
CA THR A 237 10.75 -11.23 -8.86
C THR A 237 10.52 -12.40 -9.82
N ALA A 238 9.27 -12.69 -10.18
CA ALA A 238 8.96 -13.73 -11.17
C ALA A 238 9.46 -13.39 -12.59
N ARG A 239 9.39 -12.13 -13.02
CA ARG A 239 9.92 -11.68 -14.33
C ARG A 239 11.44 -11.81 -14.43
N PHE A 240 12.15 -11.55 -13.33
CA PHE A 240 13.60 -11.74 -13.24
C PHE A 240 14.01 -13.23 -13.13
N GLY A 241 13.07 -14.17 -13.14
CA GLY A 241 13.33 -15.62 -13.12
C GLY A 241 13.25 -16.27 -11.74
N GLY A 242 12.77 -15.54 -10.72
CA GLY A 242 12.58 -16.08 -9.37
C GLY A 242 11.37 -17.00 -9.31
N THR A 243 11.51 -18.12 -8.59
CA THR A 243 10.44 -19.10 -8.44
C THR A 243 9.56 -18.74 -7.25
N ILE A 244 8.32 -18.29 -7.49
CA ILE A 244 7.45 -17.77 -6.42
C ILE A 244 6.11 -18.51 -6.36
N ALA A 245 5.65 -18.83 -5.16
CA ALA A 245 4.33 -19.43 -4.96
C ALA A 245 3.61 -18.87 -3.72
N ASN A 246 2.41 -18.33 -3.95
CA ASN A 246 1.46 -18.03 -2.90
C ASN A 246 0.62 -19.29 -2.56
N TYR A 247 -0.07 -19.29 -1.42
CA TYR A 247 -0.74 -20.44 -0.82
C TYR A 247 0.17 -21.67 -0.60
N THR A 248 1.46 -21.43 -0.34
CA THR A 248 2.49 -22.45 -0.10
C THR A 248 3.10 -22.21 1.29
N GLN A 249 2.63 -22.97 2.27
CA GLN A 249 3.02 -22.83 3.67
C GLN A 249 4.25 -23.66 4.01
N VAL A 250 5.28 -23.07 4.63
CA VAL A 250 6.33 -23.84 5.32
C VAL A 250 5.74 -24.50 6.57
N VAL A 251 5.93 -25.82 6.68
CA VAL A 251 5.45 -26.63 7.83
C VAL A 251 6.60 -27.23 8.64
N ALA A 252 7.79 -27.38 8.07
CA ALA A 252 9.01 -27.74 8.80
C ALA A 252 10.27 -27.22 8.05
N LEU A 253 11.37 -27.05 8.79
CA LEU A 253 12.68 -26.69 8.23
C LEU A 253 13.59 -27.92 8.11
N HIS A 254 14.20 -28.10 6.94
CA HIS A 254 15.15 -29.19 6.69
C HIS A 254 16.54 -28.81 7.18
N ARG A 255 17.27 -29.78 7.75
CA ARG A 255 18.63 -29.59 8.27
C ARG A 255 19.55 -30.72 7.85
N SER A 256 20.79 -30.36 7.53
CA SER A 256 21.86 -31.32 7.25
C SER A 256 23.21 -30.74 7.69
N LYS A 257 24.26 -31.57 7.70
CA LYS A 257 25.61 -31.06 7.97
C LYS A 257 26.16 -30.31 6.75
N ASP A 258 26.80 -29.16 6.98
CA ASP A 258 27.61 -28.48 5.97
C ASP A 258 28.97 -29.16 5.78
N GLN A 259 29.78 -28.64 4.84
CA GLN A 259 31.12 -29.18 4.55
C GLN A 259 32.09 -29.10 5.75
N GLN A 260 31.78 -28.26 6.74
CA GLN A 260 32.54 -28.09 7.97
C GLN A 260 31.95 -28.94 9.13
N GLY A 261 30.90 -29.71 8.87
CA GLY A 261 30.26 -30.61 9.83
C GLY A 261 29.18 -29.96 10.72
N ASN A 262 28.91 -28.67 10.56
CA ASN A 262 27.90 -27.95 11.35
C ASN A 262 26.49 -28.28 10.85
N VAL A 263 25.53 -28.43 11.75
CA VAL A 263 24.12 -28.62 11.37
C VAL A 263 23.55 -27.27 10.92
N VAL A 264 23.13 -27.18 9.66
CA VAL A 264 22.59 -25.95 9.04
C VAL A 264 21.25 -26.23 8.37
N VAL A 265 20.42 -25.19 8.23
CA VAL A 265 19.15 -25.28 7.49
C VAL A 265 19.43 -25.34 5.99
N THR A 266 18.87 -26.33 5.30
CA THR A 266 19.12 -26.62 3.87
C THR A 266 17.84 -26.70 3.02
N GLY A 267 16.73 -26.17 3.54
CA GLY A 267 15.46 -26.11 2.85
C GLY A 267 14.26 -26.14 3.78
N ALA A 268 13.09 -26.43 3.23
CA ALA A 268 11.85 -26.55 3.99
C ALA A 268 10.90 -27.61 3.40
N ARG A 269 10.12 -28.23 4.28
CA ARG A 269 8.88 -28.94 3.92
C ARG A 269 7.80 -27.89 3.72
N VAL A 270 7.15 -27.91 2.56
CA VAL A 270 6.06 -26.98 2.23
C VAL A 270 4.76 -27.71 1.90
N LYS A 271 3.64 -27.03 2.13
CA LYS A 271 2.27 -27.48 1.86
C LYS A 271 1.56 -26.50 0.94
N ASP A 272 1.13 -26.96 -0.23
CA ASP A 272 0.17 -26.21 -1.05
C ASP A 272 -1.20 -26.26 -0.37
N ARG A 273 -1.66 -25.12 0.14
CA ARG A 273 -2.92 -24.98 0.87
C ARG A 273 -4.16 -25.04 -0.04
N LEU A 274 -3.99 -24.99 -1.36
CA LEU A 274 -5.10 -25.16 -2.31
C LEU A 274 -5.37 -26.63 -2.63
N THR A 275 -4.33 -27.47 -2.68
CA THR A 275 -4.44 -28.90 -3.03
C THR A 275 -4.20 -29.86 -1.86
N GLY A 276 -3.68 -29.35 -0.73
CA GLY A 276 -3.29 -30.15 0.43
C GLY A 276 -1.97 -30.91 0.27
N LYS A 277 -1.37 -30.91 -0.92
CA LYS A 277 -0.13 -31.64 -1.24
C LYS A 277 1.07 -31.03 -0.51
N GLU A 278 1.98 -31.90 -0.10
CA GLU A 278 3.24 -31.52 0.55
C GLU A 278 4.45 -32.04 -0.21
N PHE A 279 5.50 -31.24 -0.26
CA PHE A 279 6.75 -31.53 -0.95
C PHE A 279 7.90 -30.73 -0.31
N ASP A 280 9.13 -31.00 -0.75
CA ASP A 280 10.34 -30.45 -0.17
C ASP A 280 10.99 -29.45 -1.12
N VAL A 281 11.38 -28.28 -0.60
CA VAL A 281 12.14 -27.24 -1.33
C VAL A 281 13.56 -27.23 -0.78
N LYS A 282 14.56 -27.39 -1.65
CA LYS A 282 15.98 -27.44 -1.27
C LYS A 282 16.62 -26.06 -1.50
N ALA A 283 17.34 -25.54 -0.51
CA ALA A 283 18.03 -24.26 -0.64
C ALA A 283 19.31 -24.18 0.19
N LYS A 284 20.34 -23.50 -0.34
CA LYS A 284 21.63 -23.29 0.36
C LYS A 284 21.53 -22.28 1.51
N CYS A 285 20.56 -21.36 1.43
CA CYS A 285 20.23 -20.38 2.45
C CYS A 285 18.70 -20.31 2.62
N VAL A 286 18.22 -20.12 3.84
CA VAL A 286 16.81 -19.88 4.13
C VAL A 286 16.65 -18.56 4.90
N VAL A 287 15.80 -17.68 4.38
CA VAL A 287 15.46 -16.40 5.00
C VAL A 287 14.02 -16.42 5.50
N ASN A 288 13.84 -16.21 6.80
CA ASN A 288 12.57 -15.95 7.45
C ASN A 288 12.24 -14.45 7.40
N ALA A 289 11.22 -14.10 6.62
CA ALA A 289 10.70 -12.74 6.45
C ALA A 289 9.20 -12.66 6.76
N THR A 290 8.72 -13.46 7.72
CA THR A 290 7.29 -13.69 7.98
C THR A 290 6.59 -12.63 8.85
N GLY A 291 7.24 -11.48 9.10
CA GLY A 291 6.63 -10.33 9.76
C GLY A 291 6.17 -10.65 11.19
N PRO A 292 4.88 -10.46 11.55
CA PRO A 292 4.39 -10.84 12.88
C PRO A 292 4.58 -12.33 13.22
N TYR A 293 4.71 -13.19 12.21
CA TYR A 293 4.89 -14.63 12.37
C TYR A 293 6.36 -15.05 12.47
N THR A 294 7.31 -14.11 12.51
CA THR A 294 8.75 -14.40 12.58
C THR A 294 9.10 -15.49 13.61
N ASP A 295 8.51 -15.45 14.81
CA ASP A 295 8.78 -16.41 15.87
C ASP A 295 8.22 -17.83 15.61
N SER A 296 7.20 -17.99 14.75
CA SER A 296 6.67 -19.31 14.41
C SER A 296 7.58 -20.11 13.48
N ILE A 297 8.48 -19.44 12.74
CA ILE A 297 9.54 -20.10 11.96
C ILE A 297 10.79 -20.30 12.82
N ARG A 298 11.20 -19.30 13.63
CA ARG A 298 12.37 -19.40 14.53
C ARG A 298 12.27 -20.61 15.48
N THR A 299 11.09 -20.85 16.05
CA THR A 299 10.90 -21.94 17.03
C THR A 299 10.79 -23.34 16.40
N MET A 300 10.69 -23.49 15.07
CA MET A 300 10.60 -24.81 14.41
C MET A 300 11.84 -25.69 14.58
N GLY A 301 13.01 -25.11 14.87
CA GLY A 301 14.23 -25.88 15.16
C GLY A 301 14.54 -26.05 16.64
N LYS A 302 14.14 -25.05 17.45
CA LYS A 302 14.49 -24.89 18.86
C LYS A 302 13.32 -24.20 19.59
N PRO A 303 12.36 -24.96 20.13
CA PRO A 303 11.18 -24.40 20.80
C PRO A 303 11.49 -23.43 21.95
N GLU A 304 12.65 -23.60 22.58
CA GLU A 304 13.22 -22.77 23.65
C GLU A 304 13.72 -21.39 23.20
N THR A 305 13.71 -21.10 21.90
CA THR A 305 14.16 -19.82 21.35
C THR A 305 13.31 -18.66 21.87
N LYS A 306 13.92 -17.71 22.61
CA LYS A 306 13.25 -16.51 23.13
C LYS A 306 12.59 -15.74 21.99
N LYS A 307 11.28 -15.51 22.09
CA LYS A 307 10.49 -14.71 21.14
C LYS A 307 11.02 -13.28 21.04
N ILE A 308 11.03 -12.73 19.84
CA ILE A 308 11.49 -11.36 19.56
C ILE A 308 10.36 -10.43 19.10
N CYS A 309 9.24 -10.96 18.61
CA CYS A 309 8.12 -10.16 18.13
C CYS A 309 7.21 -9.70 19.27
N GLN A 310 6.94 -8.39 19.30
CA GLN A 310 5.99 -7.71 20.18
C GLN A 310 4.83 -7.15 19.32
N PRO A 311 3.81 -7.96 19.01
CA PRO A 311 2.71 -7.56 18.13
C PRO A 311 1.85 -6.40 18.68
N SER A 312 1.58 -5.39 17.83
CA SER A 312 0.61 -4.32 18.10
C SER A 312 -0.46 -4.24 17.00
N SER A 313 -1.73 -4.15 17.36
CA SER A 313 -2.84 -3.92 16.44
C SER A 313 -2.98 -2.44 16.11
N GLY A 314 -3.34 -2.15 14.86
CA GLY A 314 -3.68 -0.82 14.38
C GLY A 314 -4.88 -0.86 13.48
N THR A 315 -5.95 -0.21 13.93
CA THR A 315 -7.21 -0.04 13.22
C THR A 315 -7.23 1.27 12.45
N HIS A 316 -7.85 1.24 11.28
CA HIS A 316 -8.22 2.39 10.46
C HIS A 316 -9.69 2.26 10.05
N VAL A 317 -10.36 3.40 9.86
CA VAL A 317 -11.71 3.47 9.29
C VAL A 317 -11.65 4.16 7.94
N VAL A 318 -12.65 3.87 7.11
CA VAL A 318 -12.82 4.49 5.80
C VAL A 318 -14.17 5.19 5.77
N LEU A 319 -14.15 6.46 5.41
CA LEU A 319 -15.27 7.38 5.35
C LEU A 319 -15.46 7.87 3.90
N PRO A 320 -16.60 8.48 3.54
CA PRO A 320 -16.78 9.17 2.27
C PRO A 320 -15.65 10.15 1.93
N ASP A 321 -15.46 10.40 0.63
CA ASP A 321 -14.50 11.37 0.12
C ASP A 321 -14.73 12.78 0.68
N TYR A 322 -15.99 13.20 0.88
CA TYR A 322 -16.34 14.51 1.43
C TYR A 322 -15.84 14.80 2.86
N TYR A 323 -15.14 13.87 3.52
CA TYR A 323 -14.42 14.10 4.77
C TYR A 323 -12.95 14.58 4.58
N SER A 324 -12.43 14.60 3.35
CA SER A 324 -11.12 15.16 3.05
C SER A 324 -11.02 15.76 1.62
N PRO A 325 -10.16 16.75 1.37
CA PRO A 325 -9.94 17.25 0.01
C PRO A 325 -9.30 16.17 -0.87
N THR A 326 -9.81 15.98 -2.10
CA THR A 326 -9.42 14.88 -3.01
C THR A 326 -7.90 14.68 -3.21
N ASN A 327 -7.11 15.74 -3.09
CA ASN A 327 -5.67 15.74 -3.38
C ASN A 327 -4.79 16.21 -2.19
N MET A 328 -5.32 16.25 -0.97
CA MET A 328 -4.56 16.71 0.21
C MET A 328 -5.03 16.04 1.50
N GLY A 329 -4.10 15.42 2.23
CA GLY A 329 -4.38 14.84 3.53
C GLY A 329 -4.30 15.87 4.66
N LEU A 330 -4.85 15.54 5.82
CA LEU A 330 -4.69 16.29 7.06
C LEU A 330 -3.99 15.45 8.13
N LEU A 331 -3.18 16.14 8.92
CA LEU A 331 -2.43 15.61 10.06
C LEU A 331 -2.93 16.24 11.35
N ASP A 332 -3.50 15.42 12.24
CA ASP A 332 -3.61 15.73 13.66
C ASP A 332 -2.29 15.38 14.37
N PRO A 333 -1.52 16.36 14.87
CA PRO A 333 -0.24 16.12 15.52
C PRO A 333 -0.35 15.64 16.97
N ALA A 334 -1.54 15.71 17.59
CA ALA A 334 -1.75 15.47 19.01
C ALA A 334 -3.23 15.14 19.32
N THR A 335 -3.57 13.86 19.17
CA THR A 335 -4.84 13.28 19.65
C THR A 335 -5.00 13.42 21.16
N SER A 336 -6.20 13.11 21.68
CA SER A 336 -6.50 13.08 23.12
C SER A 336 -5.54 12.26 23.99
N ASP A 337 -4.80 11.31 23.39
CA ASP A 337 -3.79 10.46 24.03
C ASP A 337 -2.33 10.70 23.56
N GLY A 338 -2.06 11.81 22.84
CA GLY A 338 -0.71 12.18 22.39
C GLY A 338 -0.15 11.34 21.23
N ARG A 339 -1.02 10.57 20.56
CA ARG A 339 -0.77 9.94 19.26
C ARG A 339 -1.03 10.94 18.12
N VAL A 340 -1.09 10.41 16.91
CA VAL A 340 -1.15 11.15 15.65
C VAL A 340 -2.17 10.45 14.77
N ILE A 341 -3.14 11.19 14.24
CA ILE A 341 -4.12 10.66 13.28
C ILE A 341 -3.96 11.38 11.94
N PHE A 342 -4.06 10.59 10.87
CA PHE A 342 -4.09 11.06 9.50
C PHE A 342 -5.50 10.92 8.92
N PHE A 343 -5.86 11.87 8.07
CA PHE A 343 -7.09 11.92 7.30
C PHE A 343 -6.65 11.99 5.83
N LEU A 344 -6.84 10.92 5.06
CA LEU A 344 -6.17 10.75 3.78
C LEU A 344 -7.16 10.41 2.67
N PRO A 345 -7.36 11.27 1.65
CA PRO A 345 -7.98 10.83 0.41
C PRO A 345 -7.17 9.66 -0.18
N TRP A 346 -7.84 8.57 -0.53
CA TRP A 346 -7.24 7.38 -1.13
C TRP A 346 -8.33 6.60 -1.87
N GLN A 347 -8.14 6.27 -3.15
CA GLN A 347 -9.12 5.51 -3.95
C GLN A 347 -10.57 6.07 -3.88
N ASN A 348 -10.73 7.39 -4.00
CA ASN A 348 -12.01 8.12 -3.91
C ASN A 348 -12.79 7.91 -2.58
N VAL A 349 -12.07 7.66 -1.48
CA VAL A 349 -12.61 7.62 -0.10
C VAL A 349 -11.61 8.29 0.87
N THR A 350 -12.02 8.59 2.11
CA THR A 350 -11.16 9.14 3.16
C THR A 350 -10.75 8.06 4.16
N ILE A 351 -9.46 7.72 4.26
CA ILE A 351 -8.93 6.88 5.34
C ILE A 351 -8.68 7.76 6.57
N ALA A 352 -9.19 7.34 7.74
CA ALA A 352 -8.84 7.92 9.03
C ALA A 352 -8.19 6.87 9.95
N GLY A 353 -7.06 7.21 10.58
CA GLY A 353 -6.36 6.29 11.49
C GLY A 353 -5.04 6.85 12.02
N THR A 354 -4.41 6.22 13.01
CA THR A 354 -4.57 4.81 13.40
C THR A 354 -4.48 4.61 14.92
N THR A 355 -5.06 3.50 15.40
CA THR A 355 -4.81 3.02 16.77
C THR A 355 -3.49 2.25 16.89
N ASP A 356 -3.08 2.03 18.13
CA ASP A 356 -1.90 1.29 18.56
C ASP A 356 -2.24 0.62 19.89
N THR A 357 -2.26 -0.72 19.95
CA THR A 357 -2.64 -1.49 21.14
C THR A 357 -1.95 -2.86 21.10
N ALA A 358 -1.41 -3.34 22.21
CA ALA A 358 -0.81 -4.68 22.27
C ALA A 358 -1.88 -5.75 21.98
N CYS A 359 -1.52 -6.76 21.16
CA CYS A 359 -2.48 -7.77 20.69
C CYS A 359 -1.84 -9.16 20.63
N GLU A 360 -2.65 -10.20 20.41
CA GLU A 360 -2.14 -11.51 20.03
C GLU A 360 -2.05 -11.65 18.50
N ILE A 361 -1.12 -12.47 18.02
CA ILE A 361 -0.96 -12.73 16.59
C ILE A 361 -2.12 -13.59 16.09
N THR A 362 -2.94 -13.06 15.18
CA THR A 362 -4.06 -13.78 14.54
C THR A 362 -4.04 -13.61 13.03
N PHE A 363 -4.42 -14.67 12.30
CA PHE A 363 -4.53 -14.64 10.83
C PHE A 363 -5.70 -13.82 10.31
N ALA A 364 -6.67 -13.50 11.17
CA ALA A 364 -7.83 -12.68 10.84
C ALA A 364 -7.95 -11.51 11.85
N PRO A 365 -7.05 -10.50 11.79
CA PRO A 365 -7.13 -9.34 12.66
C PRO A 365 -8.36 -8.52 12.28
N ALA A 366 -9.19 -8.26 13.28
CA ALA A 366 -10.47 -7.57 13.18
C ALA A 366 -10.40 -6.23 13.93
N PRO A 367 -10.98 -5.14 13.38
CA PRO A 367 -11.11 -3.89 14.11
C PRO A 367 -12.20 -4.01 15.20
N SER A 368 -12.04 -3.29 16.31
CA SER A 368 -13.04 -3.24 17.37
C SER A 368 -13.90 -1.98 17.31
N GLU A 369 -15.18 -2.06 17.72
CA GLU A 369 -16.07 -0.90 17.77
C GLU A 369 -15.53 0.22 18.66
N LYS A 370 -14.81 -0.12 19.74
CA LYS A 370 -14.14 0.85 20.61
C LYS A 370 -13.09 1.67 19.86
N GLU A 371 -12.28 1.03 19.01
CA GLU A 371 -11.27 1.73 18.20
C GLU A 371 -11.92 2.57 17.09
N ILE A 372 -12.99 2.07 16.48
CA ILE A 372 -13.77 2.82 15.48
C ILE A 372 -14.31 4.10 16.12
N GLN A 373 -15.00 4.01 17.26
CA GLN A 373 -15.55 5.17 17.96
C GLN A 373 -14.46 6.16 18.42
N PHE A 374 -13.29 5.66 18.86
CA PHE A 374 -12.14 6.51 19.18
C PHE A 374 -11.67 7.31 17.95
N ILE A 375 -11.49 6.66 16.79
CA ILE A 375 -11.09 7.38 15.57
C ILE A 375 -12.16 8.41 15.19
N LEU A 376 -13.44 8.05 15.23
CA LEU A 376 -14.54 8.98 14.94
C LEU A 376 -14.59 10.17 15.92
N SER A 377 -14.26 9.99 17.21
CA SER A 377 -14.19 11.11 18.16
C SER A 377 -13.01 12.05 17.89
N GLU A 378 -11.84 11.54 17.52
CA GLU A 378 -10.71 12.40 17.14
C GLU A 378 -10.99 13.13 15.81
N VAL A 379 -11.66 12.48 14.85
CA VAL A 379 -12.10 13.10 13.59
C VAL A 379 -13.02 14.29 13.85
N ARG A 380 -13.98 14.19 14.79
CA ARG A 380 -14.87 15.30 15.18
C ARG A 380 -14.14 16.53 15.71
N ASN A 381 -12.99 16.37 16.37
CA ASN A 381 -12.28 17.49 17.00
C ASN A 381 -11.70 18.50 16.00
N TYR A 382 -11.42 18.05 14.77
CA TYR A 382 -10.80 18.86 13.71
C TYR A 382 -11.77 19.39 12.66
N LEU A 383 -12.98 18.84 12.60
CA LEU A 383 -14.01 19.28 11.66
C LEU A 383 -14.87 20.41 12.26
N HIS A 384 -15.52 21.15 11.37
CA HIS A 384 -16.48 22.18 11.71
C HIS A 384 -17.72 21.55 12.36
N PRO A 385 -18.36 22.17 13.36
CA PRO A 385 -19.55 21.60 14.03
C PRO A 385 -20.70 21.20 13.09
N ASP A 386 -20.87 21.91 11.97
CA ASP A 386 -21.87 21.59 10.93
C ASP A 386 -21.60 20.27 10.18
N VAL A 387 -20.43 19.65 10.35
CA VAL A 387 -20.03 18.38 9.71
C VAL A 387 -20.12 17.26 10.74
N GLU A 388 -21.32 16.67 10.83
CA GLU A 388 -21.61 15.59 11.77
C GLU A 388 -20.93 14.28 11.35
N VAL A 389 -19.93 13.84 12.13
CA VAL A 389 -19.24 12.56 11.92
C VAL A 389 -20.05 11.42 12.53
N ARG A 390 -20.71 10.61 11.70
CA ARG A 390 -21.63 9.56 12.15
C ARG A 390 -21.02 8.17 12.00
N ARG A 391 -21.44 7.24 12.86
CA ARG A 391 -21.00 5.84 12.79
C ARG A 391 -21.48 5.12 11.51
N GLY A 392 -22.60 5.57 10.95
CA GLY A 392 -23.14 5.10 9.67
C GLY A 392 -22.37 5.56 8.44
N ASP A 393 -21.43 6.52 8.59
CA ASP A 393 -20.57 6.95 7.48
C ASP A 393 -19.32 6.07 7.32
N VAL A 394 -19.13 5.04 8.17
CA VAL A 394 -18.00 4.10 8.05
C VAL A 394 -18.28 3.10 6.93
N LEU A 395 -17.63 3.29 5.78
CA LEU A 395 -17.75 2.46 4.58
C LEU A 395 -17.00 1.13 4.71
N SER A 396 -15.90 1.12 5.45
CA SER A 396 -15.23 -0.09 5.94
C SER A 396 -14.37 0.25 7.16
N ALA A 397 -13.97 -0.76 7.92
CA ALA A 397 -12.91 -0.63 8.92
C ALA A 397 -12.01 -1.86 8.85
N TRP A 398 -10.71 -1.72 9.10
CA TRP A 398 -9.79 -2.84 9.05
C TRP A 398 -8.66 -2.69 10.07
N CYS A 399 -8.05 -3.81 10.46
CA CYS A 399 -6.99 -3.86 11.46
C CYS A 399 -5.76 -4.60 10.93
N GLY A 400 -4.56 -4.02 11.11
CA GLY A 400 -3.27 -4.64 10.81
C GLY A 400 -2.43 -4.91 12.06
N ILE A 401 -1.59 -5.95 12.02
CA ILE A 401 -0.65 -6.27 13.13
C ILE A 401 0.75 -5.79 12.76
N ARG A 402 1.31 -4.89 13.57
CA ARG A 402 2.67 -4.36 13.47
C ARG A 402 3.66 -5.36 14.11
N PRO A 403 4.69 -5.82 13.38
CA PRO A 403 5.75 -6.63 13.96
C PRO A 403 6.77 -5.73 14.66
N LEU A 404 6.44 -5.15 15.82
CA LEU A 404 7.48 -4.52 16.64
C LEU A 404 8.40 -5.61 17.17
N VAL A 405 9.67 -5.29 17.44
CA VAL A 405 10.67 -6.30 17.84
C VAL A 405 11.56 -5.80 18.96
N SER A 406 11.90 -6.67 19.90
CA SER A 406 13.03 -6.46 20.83
C SER A 406 14.33 -6.96 20.19
N ASP A 407 15.42 -6.21 20.33
CA ASP A 407 16.74 -6.62 19.83
C ASP A 407 17.39 -7.65 20.77
N PRO A 408 17.60 -8.92 20.34
CA PRO A 408 18.25 -9.93 21.18
C PRO A 408 19.76 -9.70 21.32
N ASN A 409 20.37 -8.84 20.49
CA ASN A 409 21.82 -8.57 20.49
C ASN A 409 22.22 -7.48 21.48
N LYS A 410 21.26 -6.85 22.16
CA LYS A 410 21.50 -5.79 23.16
C LYS A 410 21.18 -6.29 24.56
N SER A 411 21.95 -5.83 25.53
CA SER A 411 21.76 -6.16 26.95
C SER A 411 20.41 -5.69 27.50
N ASP A 412 19.91 -4.52 27.05
CA ASP A 412 18.56 -4.05 27.36
C ASP A 412 17.51 -4.63 26.40
N THR A 413 17.13 -5.89 26.68
CA THR A 413 16.11 -6.61 25.91
C THR A 413 14.67 -6.11 26.12
N GLN A 414 14.43 -5.08 26.93
CA GLN A 414 13.10 -4.44 27.05
C GLN A 414 12.90 -3.29 26.07
N SER A 415 13.99 -2.73 25.51
CA SER A 415 13.89 -1.68 24.49
C SER A 415 13.42 -2.24 23.14
N ILE A 416 12.23 -1.79 22.68
CA ILE A 416 11.75 -2.09 21.33
C ILE A 416 12.69 -1.44 20.31
N ALA A 417 13.25 -2.25 19.41
CA ALA A 417 14.09 -1.76 18.32
C ALA A 417 13.24 -0.89 17.38
N ARG A 418 13.75 0.32 17.09
CA ARG A 418 13.05 1.31 16.27
C ARG A 418 13.25 1.10 14.75
N ASN A 419 14.19 0.22 14.41
CA ASN A 419 14.52 -0.25 13.06
C ASN A 419 14.22 -1.75 12.96
N HIS A 420 14.53 -2.35 11.81
CA HIS A 420 14.62 -3.81 11.68
C HIS A 420 15.86 -4.39 12.39
N ILE A 421 15.83 -5.70 12.58
CA ILE A 421 16.96 -6.52 13.04
C ILE A 421 17.16 -7.70 12.08
N ILE A 422 18.42 -8.06 11.85
CA ILE A 422 18.81 -9.26 11.11
C ILE A 422 19.53 -10.20 12.09
N GLU A 423 18.86 -11.28 12.45
CA GLU A 423 19.38 -12.34 13.31
C GLU A 423 19.86 -13.51 12.45
N VAL A 424 20.99 -14.12 12.81
CA VAL A 424 21.50 -15.34 12.17
C VAL A 424 21.63 -16.39 13.26
N SER A 425 20.86 -17.47 13.14
CA SER A 425 20.90 -18.56 14.11
C SER A 425 22.16 -19.42 13.95
N GLN A 426 22.44 -20.26 14.95
CA GLN A 426 23.55 -21.22 14.92
C GLN A 426 23.46 -22.20 13.72
N ASP A 427 22.25 -22.53 13.28
CA ASP A 427 21.96 -23.35 12.11
C ASP A 427 21.79 -22.54 10.81
N LYS A 428 22.31 -21.30 10.77
CA LYS A 428 22.33 -20.41 9.60
C LYS A 428 20.94 -20.06 9.02
N LEU A 429 19.87 -20.15 9.81
CA LEU A 429 18.59 -19.52 9.47
C LEU A 429 18.75 -18.01 9.65
N ILE A 430 18.48 -17.25 8.59
CA ILE A 430 18.52 -15.80 8.62
C ILE A 430 17.10 -15.29 8.88
N THR A 431 16.93 -14.45 9.88
CA THR A 431 15.64 -13.82 10.19
C THR A 431 15.75 -12.31 10.06
N ILE A 432 14.90 -11.73 9.21
CA ILE A 432 14.67 -10.28 9.12
C ILE A 432 13.33 -9.97 9.80
N ALA A 433 13.37 -9.09 10.81
CA ALA A 433 12.21 -8.77 11.63
C ALA A 433 12.15 -7.28 11.98
N GLY A 434 10.96 -6.75 12.25
CA GLY A 434 10.76 -5.31 12.47
C GLY A 434 10.69 -4.51 11.17
N GLY A 435 11.13 -3.26 11.24
CA GLY A 435 11.22 -2.38 10.08
C GLY A 435 9.92 -1.67 9.69
N LYS A 436 9.92 -1.07 8.49
CA LYS A 436 8.82 -0.25 7.95
C LYS A 436 8.61 -0.56 6.48
N TRP A 437 7.42 -0.29 5.96
CA TRP A 437 7.16 -0.39 4.52
C TRP A 437 8.15 0.48 3.73
N THR A 438 8.32 1.75 4.10
CA THR A 438 9.24 2.69 3.41
C THR A 438 10.63 2.13 3.14
N THR A 439 11.24 1.40 4.09
CA THR A 439 12.64 0.96 4.00
C THR A 439 12.81 -0.47 3.45
N TYR A 440 11.75 -1.11 2.93
CA TYR A 440 11.77 -2.54 2.53
C TYR A 440 12.93 -2.94 1.61
N ARG A 441 13.33 -2.07 0.67
CA ARG A 441 14.41 -2.34 -0.28
C ARG A 441 15.79 -2.30 0.38
N HIS A 442 16.04 -1.33 1.26
CA HIS A 442 17.27 -1.28 2.06
C HIS A 442 17.35 -2.44 3.07
N MET A 443 16.23 -2.81 3.70
CA MET A 443 16.15 -4.03 4.54
C MET A 443 16.46 -5.29 3.73
N ALA A 444 15.98 -5.37 2.50
CA ALA A 444 16.27 -6.49 1.60
C ALA A 444 17.75 -6.56 1.23
N GLU A 445 18.35 -5.42 0.87
CA GLU A 445 19.78 -5.28 0.56
C GLU A 445 20.67 -5.79 1.70
N GLU A 446 20.48 -5.28 2.93
CA GLU A 446 21.23 -5.75 4.11
C GLU A 446 21.00 -7.25 4.41
N THR A 447 19.79 -7.75 4.19
CA THR A 447 19.44 -9.17 4.43
C THR A 447 20.11 -10.09 3.42
N VAL A 448 20.15 -9.70 2.14
CA VAL A 448 20.83 -10.47 1.09
C VAL A 448 22.34 -10.38 1.24
N ASP A 449 22.90 -9.23 1.61
CA ASP A 449 24.32 -9.09 1.93
C ASP A 449 24.73 -10.02 3.08
N ARG A 450 23.89 -10.13 4.11
CA ARG A 450 24.08 -11.09 5.19
C ARG A 450 23.98 -12.53 4.69
N ALA A 451 23.01 -12.86 3.84
CA ALA A 451 22.87 -14.20 3.25
C ALA A 451 24.08 -14.63 2.43
N VAL A 452 24.61 -13.73 1.60
CA VAL A 452 25.83 -13.94 0.82
C VAL A 452 27.02 -14.24 1.74
N LYS A 453 27.18 -13.46 2.82
CA LYS A 453 28.29 -13.63 3.76
C LYS A 453 28.22 -14.93 4.57
N GLU A 454 27.10 -15.20 5.25
CA GLU A 454 27.02 -16.29 6.26
C GLU A 454 26.79 -17.66 5.62
N CYS A 455 26.14 -17.72 4.45
CA CYS A 455 25.88 -18.96 3.71
C CYS A 455 26.87 -19.18 2.54
N GLY A 456 27.83 -18.28 2.33
CA GLY A 456 28.87 -18.41 1.30
C GLY A 456 28.33 -18.42 -0.14
N LEU A 457 27.23 -17.71 -0.38
CA LEU A 457 26.60 -17.61 -1.71
C LEU A 457 27.49 -16.81 -2.66
N LYS A 458 27.33 -17.03 -3.97
CA LYS A 458 28.15 -16.38 -5.02
C LYS A 458 27.24 -15.66 -6.01
N PRO A 459 26.76 -14.44 -5.68
CA PRO A 459 25.96 -13.65 -6.62
C PRO A 459 26.80 -13.21 -7.82
N ALA A 460 26.15 -12.94 -8.95
CA ALA A 460 26.79 -12.44 -10.15
C ALA A 460 27.11 -10.92 -10.07
N SER A 461 26.44 -10.19 -9.18
CA SER A 461 26.67 -8.76 -8.94
C SER A 461 26.36 -8.34 -7.49
N GLY A 462 26.73 -7.11 -7.13
CA GLY A 462 26.15 -6.41 -5.97
C GLY A 462 24.67 -6.05 -6.18
N CYS A 463 24.07 -5.39 -5.19
CA CYS A 463 22.66 -4.95 -5.22
C CYS A 463 22.34 -4.11 -6.47
N ARG A 464 21.17 -4.37 -7.08
CA ARG A 464 20.70 -3.67 -8.30
C ARG A 464 19.28 -3.12 -8.17
N THR A 465 18.70 -3.11 -6.97
CA THR A 465 17.28 -2.76 -6.75
C THR A 465 16.98 -1.28 -6.69
N LYS A 466 17.99 -0.43 -6.48
CA LYS A 466 17.85 1.02 -6.52
C LYS A 466 17.73 1.50 -7.97
N GLY A 467 16.67 2.25 -8.30
CA GLY A 467 16.32 2.60 -9.68
C GLY A 467 15.77 1.44 -10.53
N LEU A 468 15.53 0.25 -9.94
CA LEU A 468 14.97 -0.89 -10.67
C LEU A 468 13.46 -0.72 -10.87
N LEU A 469 13.04 -0.31 -12.07
CA LEU A 469 11.63 -0.17 -12.42
C LEU A 469 10.85 -1.48 -12.14
N LEU A 470 9.70 -1.35 -11.48
CA LEU A 470 8.83 -2.48 -11.15
C LEU A 470 7.82 -2.78 -12.28
N ASP A 471 7.11 -3.91 -12.16
CA ASP A 471 6.06 -4.26 -13.11
C ASP A 471 4.99 -3.16 -13.22
N GLY A 472 4.70 -2.71 -14.44
CA GLY A 472 3.82 -1.58 -14.74
C GLY A 472 4.52 -0.23 -14.95
N ALA A 473 5.77 -0.06 -14.51
CA ALA A 473 6.43 1.25 -14.53
C ALA A 473 7.05 1.66 -15.89
N HIS A 474 7.46 0.69 -16.71
CA HIS A 474 8.41 0.90 -17.81
C HIS A 474 7.87 1.78 -18.95
N GLY A 475 6.56 1.75 -19.20
CA GLY A 475 5.89 2.64 -20.16
C GLY A 475 4.98 3.70 -19.54
N TRP A 476 5.02 3.92 -18.22
CA TRP A 476 4.02 4.76 -17.54
C TRP A 476 4.15 6.26 -17.87
N SER A 477 3.00 6.94 -17.97
CA SER A 477 2.95 8.41 -17.95
C SER A 477 1.66 8.92 -17.32
N PRO A 478 1.63 10.15 -16.77
CA PRO A 478 0.42 10.76 -16.22
C PRO A 478 -0.72 10.95 -17.24
N THR A 479 -0.42 10.89 -18.53
CA THR A 479 -1.40 11.06 -19.63
C THR A 479 -1.86 9.74 -20.24
N MET A 480 -1.32 8.60 -19.80
CA MET A 480 -1.64 7.26 -20.34
C MET A 480 -3.15 6.95 -20.37
N PHE A 481 -3.92 7.44 -19.38
CA PHE A 481 -5.37 7.26 -19.35
C PHE A 481 -6.07 7.82 -20.61
N ILE A 482 -5.52 8.86 -21.25
CA ILE A 482 -6.08 9.44 -22.47
C ILE A 482 -6.07 8.41 -23.61
N ARG A 483 -4.99 7.63 -23.73
CA ARG A 483 -4.89 6.53 -24.71
C ARG A 483 -5.86 5.40 -24.40
N LEU A 484 -5.99 5.02 -23.13
CA LEU A 484 -6.99 4.02 -22.71
C LEU A 484 -8.43 4.46 -23.05
N VAL A 485 -8.75 5.75 -22.92
CA VAL A 485 -10.05 6.32 -23.36
C VAL A 485 -10.18 6.30 -24.89
N GLN A 486 -9.16 6.79 -25.62
CA GLN A 486 -9.20 6.96 -27.08
C GLN A 486 -9.17 5.63 -27.85
N ASP A 487 -8.30 4.71 -27.46
CA ASP A 487 -8.00 3.50 -28.22
C ASP A 487 -9.02 2.37 -27.93
N PHE A 488 -9.69 2.40 -26.76
CA PHE A 488 -10.64 1.36 -26.33
C PHE A 488 -12.07 1.86 -26.10
N GLY A 489 -12.30 3.18 -25.96
CA GLY A 489 -13.60 3.72 -25.58
C GLY A 489 -13.97 3.47 -24.11
N LEU A 490 -12.97 3.41 -23.23
CA LEU A 490 -13.15 3.32 -21.78
C LEU A 490 -13.66 4.65 -21.20
N GLU A 491 -14.40 4.57 -20.10
CA GLU A 491 -14.76 5.76 -19.31
C GLU A 491 -13.51 6.37 -18.66
N LYS A 492 -13.47 7.71 -18.55
CA LYS A 492 -12.33 8.46 -18.01
C LYS A 492 -11.88 7.95 -16.63
N GLU A 493 -12.83 7.77 -15.70
CA GLU A 493 -12.53 7.33 -14.33
C GLU A 493 -11.87 5.94 -14.33
N VAL A 494 -12.44 4.99 -15.08
CA VAL A 494 -11.90 3.63 -15.27
C VAL A 494 -10.51 3.68 -15.91
N ALA A 495 -10.32 4.49 -16.94
CA ALA A 495 -9.03 4.64 -17.60
C ALA A 495 -7.95 5.25 -16.67
N GLN A 496 -8.34 6.20 -15.80
CA GLN A 496 -7.44 6.76 -14.79
C GLN A 496 -7.06 5.70 -13.74
N HIS A 497 -8.06 4.98 -13.19
CA HIS A 497 -7.86 3.85 -12.28
C HIS A 497 -6.89 2.82 -12.85
N LEU A 498 -7.15 2.30 -14.05
CA LEU A 498 -6.29 1.29 -14.67
C LEU A 498 -4.84 1.80 -14.87
N ALA A 499 -4.67 3.06 -15.29
CA ALA A 499 -3.35 3.66 -15.46
C ALA A 499 -2.60 3.87 -14.13
N SER A 500 -3.30 4.12 -13.02
CA SER A 500 -2.68 4.17 -11.68
C SER A 500 -2.45 2.79 -11.06
N THR A 501 -3.26 1.78 -11.37
CA THR A 501 -3.13 0.45 -10.72
C THR A 501 -2.20 -0.50 -11.48
N TYR A 502 -2.20 -0.48 -12.81
CA TYR A 502 -1.45 -1.43 -13.64
C TYR A 502 -0.34 -0.79 -14.47
N GLY A 503 -0.27 0.54 -14.51
CA GLY A 503 0.68 1.28 -15.31
C GLY A 503 0.64 0.85 -16.79
N ASP A 504 1.78 0.56 -17.39
CA ASP A 504 1.88 0.07 -18.77
C ASP A 504 1.12 -1.25 -19.04
N LYS A 505 0.77 -2.03 -18.00
CA LYS A 505 -0.04 -3.24 -18.14
C LYS A 505 -1.54 -2.94 -18.21
N ALA A 506 -1.98 -1.70 -17.97
CA ALA A 506 -3.36 -1.26 -18.14
C ALA A 506 -3.93 -1.58 -19.52
N PHE A 507 -3.12 -1.48 -20.58
CA PHE A 507 -3.49 -1.87 -21.94
C PHE A 507 -3.81 -3.37 -22.07
N LYS A 508 -3.12 -4.23 -21.31
CA LYS A 508 -3.41 -5.68 -21.27
C LYS A 508 -4.74 -5.96 -20.56
N VAL A 509 -5.09 -5.18 -19.53
CA VAL A 509 -6.40 -5.24 -18.86
C VAL A 509 -7.52 -4.74 -19.78
N ALA A 510 -7.34 -3.57 -20.40
CA ALA A 510 -8.30 -2.97 -21.33
C ALA A 510 -8.60 -3.89 -22.53
N LYS A 511 -7.59 -4.60 -23.07
CA LYS A 511 -7.77 -5.58 -24.15
C LYS A 511 -8.64 -6.79 -23.75
N MET A 512 -8.80 -7.08 -22.46
CA MET A 512 -9.70 -8.14 -21.97
C MET A 512 -11.09 -7.62 -21.60
N ALA A 513 -11.33 -6.30 -21.65
CA ALA A 513 -12.61 -5.72 -21.30
C ALA A 513 -13.69 -6.06 -22.34
N LYS A 514 -14.78 -6.70 -21.87
CA LYS A 514 -15.96 -6.99 -22.70
C LYS A 514 -16.70 -5.69 -23.06
N LEU A 515 -17.35 -5.67 -24.22
CA LEU A 515 -18.25 -4.60 -24.66
C LEU A 515 -19.39 -4.39 -23.65
N THR A 516 -19.79 -3.14 -23.42
CA THR A 516 -20.88 -2.79 -22.49
C THR A 516 -22.26 -2.92 -23.11
N GLY A 517 -22.36 -2.83 -24.45
CA GLY A 517 -23.62 -2.66 -25.17
C GLY A 517 -24.17 -1.22 -25.18
N LYS A 518 -23.44 -0.25 -24.63
CA LYS A 518 -23.80 1.17 -24.62
C LYS A 518 -23.05 1.92 -25.73
N ARG A 519 -23.58 3.09 -26.15
CA ARG A 519 -22.84 4.05 -27.00
C ARG A 519 -21.59 4.59 -26.29
N TRP A 520 -21.67 4.77 -24.97
CA TRP A 520 -20.55 5.16 -24.11
C TRP A 520 -20.78 4.67 -22.66
N PRO A 521 -19.73 4.23 -21.94
CA PRO A 521 -18.46 3.76 -22.47
C PRO A 521 -18.65 2.52 -23.35
N VAL A 522 -17.77 2.30 -24.33
CA VAL A 522 -17.90 1.23 -25.33
C VAL A 522 -17.52 -0.13 -24.75
N VAL A 523 -16.40 -0.19 -24.04
CA VAL A 523 -15.92 -1.37 -23.30
C VAL A 523 -15.82 -1.08 -21.80
N GLY A 524 -15.67 -2.13 -21.01
CA GLY A 524 -15.47 -2.01 -19.56
C GLY A 524 -16.76 -2.19 -18.77
N LYS A 525 -17.17 -3.44 -18.58
CA LYS A 525 -18.19 -3.79 -17.58
C LYS A 525 -17.60 -3.65 -16.18
N ARG A 526 -18.12 -2.71 -15.38
CA ARG A 526 -17.75 -2.53 -13.97
C ARG A 526 -18.28 -3.69 -13.12
N LEU A 527 -17.54 -4.05 -12.06
CA LEU A 527 -17.96 -5.02 -11.03
C LEU A 527 -19.03 -4.45 -10.10
N HIS A 528 -18.98 -3.14 -9.85
CA HIS A 528 -19.97 -2.38 -9.09
C HIS A 528 -20.19 -1.04 -9.81
N GLU A 529 -21.44 -0.58 -9.96
CA GLU A 529 -21.74 0.60 -10.79
C GLU A 529 -21.00 1.88 -10.31
N GLU A 530 -20.75 2.00 -8.99
CA GLU A 530 -20.15 3.20 -8.37
C GLU A 530 -18.61 3.18 -8.23
N TYR A 531 -17.94 2.06 -8.56
CA TYR A 531 -16.47 1.97 -8.46
C TYR A 531 -15.85 1.67 -9.84
N PRO A 532 -14.62 2.14 -10.13
CA PRO A 532 -14.01 2.01 -11.45
C PRO A 532 -13.51 0.59 -11.80
N TYR A 533 -13.69 -0.38 -10.91
CA TYR A 533 -13.16 -1.75 -11.05
C TYR A 533 -13.92 -2.57 -12.12
N LEU A 534 -13.20 -3.23 -13.02
CA LEU A 534 -13.74 -3.98 -14.15
C LEU A 534 -13.78 -5.51 -13.95
N GLU A 535 -14.70 -6.19 -14.63
CA GLU A 535 -14.70 -7.66 -14.77
C GLU A 535 -13.34 -8.20 -15.31
N ALA A 536 -12.69 -7.43 -16.20
CA ALA A 536 -11.40 -7.79 -16.78
C ALA A 536 -10.24 -7.78 -15.77
N GLU A 537 -10.36 -7.03 -14.67
CA GLU A 537 -9.35 -7.04 -13.60
C GLU A 537 -9.37 -8.35 -12.82
N VAL A 538 -10.50 -9.05 -12.74
CA VAL A 538 -10.58 -10.40 -12.15
C VAL A 538 -9.75 -11.39 -12.97
N ILE A 539 -9.85 -11.32 -14.30
CA ILE A 539 -9.09 -12.17 -15.22
C ILE A 539 -7.60 -11.80 -15.16
N TYR A 540 -7.25 -10.51 -15.07
CA TYR A 540 -5.85 -10.10 -14.93
C TYR A 540 -5.26 -10.50 -13.57
N ALA A 541 -6.02 -10.38 -12.49
CA ALA A 541 -5.64 -10.79 -11.14
C ALA A 541 -5.23 -12.27 -11.08
N ILE A 542 -5.94 -13.16 -11.77
CA ILE A 542 -5.60 -14.59 -11.86
C ILE A 542 -4.23 -14.80 -12.53
N ARG A 543 -3.89 -14.00 -13.55
CA ARG A 543 -2.56 -14.01 -14.18
C ARG A 543 -1.45 -13.46 -13.26
N GLU A 544 -1.83 -12.71 -12.23
CA GLU A 544 -0.98 -12.26 -11.13
C GLU A 544 -1.17 -13.14 -9.88
N TYR A 545 -1.41 -14.43 -10.10
CA TYR A 545 -1.51 -15.48 -9.09
C TYR A 545 -2.67 -15.38 -8.09
N ALA A 546 -3.68 -14.53 -8.31
CA ALA A 546 -4.88 -14.54 -7.47
C ALA A 546 -5.59 -15.90 -7.55
N CYS A 547 -5.78 -16.55 -6.41
CA CYS A 547 -6.36 -17.90 -6.27
C CYS A 547 -7.72 -17.89 -5.54
N THR A 548 -8.05 -16.80 -4.84
CA THR A 548 -9.27 -16.65 -4.03
C THR A 548 -9.98 -15.33 -4.32
N ALA A 549 -11.29 -15.25 -4.06
CA ALA A 549 -12.06 -14.02 -4.26
C ALA A 549 -11.59 -12.90 -3.32
N ILE A 550 -11.03 -13.27 -2.15
CA ILE A 550 -10.38 -12.35 -1.22
C ILE A 550 -9.18 -11.66 -1.88
N ASP A 551 -8.38 -12.35 -2.69
CA ASP A 551 -7.24 -11.74 -3.39
C ASP A 551 -7.70 -10.59 -4.29
N VAL A 552 -8.82 -10.80 -4.99
CA VAL A 552 -9.41 -9.82 -5.90
C VAL A 552 -9.98 -8.62 -5.15
N ILE A 553 -10.91 -8.82 -4.19
CA ILE A 553 -11.59 -7.73 -3.49
C ILE A 553 -10.68 -6.99 -2.49
N ALA A 554 -9.72 -7.68 -1.88
CA ALA A 554 -8.90 -7.11 -0.80
C ALA A 554 -7.60 -6.50 -1.32
N ARG A 555 -6.95 -7.11 -2.34
CA ARG A 555 -5.57 -6.77 -2.74
C ARG A 555 -5.41 -6.29 -4.18
N ARG A 556 -6.16 -6.84 -5.15
CA ARG A 556 -6.03 -6.45 -6.57
C ARG A 556 -6.87 -5.21 -6.90
N THR A 557 -8.12 -5.17 -6.44
CA THR A 557 -9.04 -4.02 -6.64
C THR A 557 -9.15 -3.09 -5.44
N ARG A 558 -8.79 -3.55 -4.23
CA ARG A 558 -9.00 -2.85 -2.96
C ARG A 558 -10.46 -2.51 -2.61
N LEU A 559 -11.47 -2.97 -3.36
CA LEU A 559 -12.88 -2.64 -3.14
C LEU A 559 -13.33 -2.89 -1.69
N ALA A 560 -12.92 -3.99 -1.07
CA ALA A 560 -13.26 -4.31 0.32
C ALA A 560 -12.69 -3.31 1.36
N PHE A 561 -11.59 -2.63 1.02
CA PHE A 561 -11.02 -1.55 1.84
C PHE A 561 -11.66 -0.18 1.54
N CYS A 562 -12.27 0.00 0.36
CA CYS A 562 -12.94 1.24 0.01
C CYS A 562 -14.36 1.27 0.57
N ASN A 563 -15.12 0.19 0.35
CA ASN A 563 -16.49 0.03 0.81
C ASN A 563 -16.84 -1.47 0.90
N VAL A 564 -17.15 -1.93 2.12
CA VAL A 564 -17.37 -3.34 2.42
C VAL A 564 -18.70 -3.86 1.86
N HIS A 565 -19.72 -3.00 1.75
CA HIS A 565 -21.02 -3.34 1.16
C HIS A 565 -20.92 -3.49 -0.36
N ALA A 566 -20.24 -2.55 -1.03
CA ALA A 566 -19.99 -2.65 -2.47
C ALA A 566 -19.14 -3.88 -2.83
N ALA A 567 -18.24 -4.30 -1.94
CA ALA A 567 -17.51 -5.56 -2.07
C ALA A 567 -18.42 -6.79 -1.91
N GLU A 568 -19.38 -6.79 -0.97
CA GLU A 568 -20.37 -7.86 -0.83
C GLU A 568 -21.27 -7.96 -2.07
N GLU A 569 -21.71 -6.83 -2.63
CA GLU A 569 -22.55 -6.79 -3.84
C GLU A 569 -21.81 -7.22 -5.12
N ALA A 570 -20.51 -6.91 -5.25
CA ALA A 570 -19.67 -7.34 -6.37
C ALA A 570 -19.26 -8.83 -6.31
N LEU A 571 -19.24 -9.42 -5.11
CA LEU A 571 -18.69 -10.75 -4.85
C LEU A 571 -19.29 -11.89 -5.70
N PRO A 572 -20.63 -11.97 -5.95
CA PRO A 572 -21.19 -13.00 -6.81
C PRO A 572 -20.61 -13.00 -8.23
N ARG A 573 -20.45 -11.82 -8.84
CA ARG A 573 -19.90 -11.70 -10.19
C ARG A 573 -18.41 -12.03 -10.25
N ILE A 574 -17.67 -11.70 -9.20
CA ILE A 574 -16.25 -12.07 -9.07
C ILE A 574 -16.10 -13.60 -8.97
N VAL A 575 -16.87 -14.26 -8.10
CA VAL A 575 -16.83 -15.73 -7.94
C VAL A 575 -17.26 -16.45 -9.23
N GLU A 576 -18.25 -15.92 -9.96
CA GLU A 576 -18.66 -16.45 -11.26
C GLU A 576 -17.51 -16.42 -12.29
N ILE A 577 -16.84 -15.27 -12.46
CA ILE A 577 -15.70 -15.12 -13.39
C ILE A 577 -14.53 -16.01 -12.97
N MET A 578 -14.21 -16.08 -11.67
CA MET A 578 -13.17 -16.98 -11.17
C MET A 578 -13.52 -18.45 -11.39
N ALA A 579 -14.80 -18.81 -11.32
CA ALA A 579 -15.27 -20.16 -11.57
C ALA A 579 -15.23 -20.56 -13.04
N GLU A 580 -15.45 -19.62 -13.98
CA GLU A 580 -15.22 -19.83 -15.42
C GLU A 580 -13.74 -20.16 -15.68
N GLU A 581 -12.82 -19.33 -15.17
CA GLU A 581 -11.37 -19.44 -15.41
C GLU A 581 -10.75 -20.68 -14.72
N PHE A 582 -11.10 -20.95 -13.46
CA PHE A 582 -10.60 -22.10 -12.70
C PHE A 582 -11.45 -23.38 -12.83
N LYS A 583 -12.55 -23.34 -13.59
CA LYS A 583 -13.49 -24.46 -13.78
C LYS A 583 -14.06 -24.99 -12.45
N TRP A 584 -14.43 -24.09 -11.53
CA TRP A 584 -14.97 -24.45 -10.22
C TRP A 584 -16.40 -25.00 -10.29
N ASN A 585 -16.65 -26.12 -9.61
CA ASN A 585 -18.00 -26.64 -9.41
C ASN A 585 -18.81 -25.76 -8.43
N LYS A 586 -20.13 -25.98 -8.36
CA LYS A 586 -21.04 -25.18 -7.51
C LYS A 586 -20.67 -25.20 -6.02
N GLN A 587 -20.22 -26.34 -5.49
CA GLN A 587 -19.78 -26.44 -4.10
C GLN A 587 -18.59 -25.51 -3.85
N LYS A 588 -17.60 -25.51 -4.74
CA LYS A 588 -16.41 -24.68 -4.61
C LYS A 588 -16.71 -23.18 -4.70
N GLN A 589 -17.69 -22.81 -5.53
CA GLN A 589 -18.21 -21.44 -5.59
C GLN A 589 -18.83 -21.02 -4.26
N GLU A 590 -19.66 -21.87 -3.63
CA GLU A 590 -20.29 -21.57 -2.33
C GLU A 590 -19.26 -21.51 -1.19
N GLU A 591 -18.27 -22.42 -1.15
CA GLU A 591 -17.16 -22.37 -0.20
C GLU A 591 -16.38 -21.06 -0.28
N GLU A 592 -16.10 -20.59 -1.50
CA GLU A 592 -15.36 -19.34 -1.73
C GLU A 592 -16.22 -18.10 -1.43
N MET A 593 -17.51 -18.14 -1.77
CA MET A 593 -18.50 -17.13 -1.40
C MET A 593 -18.59 -16.96 0.11
N GLN A 594 -18.74 -18.06 0.86
CA GLN A 594 -18.85 -18.01 2.32
C GLN A 594 -17.54 -17.59 2.98
N ARG A 595 -16.38 -18.00 2.43
CA ARG A 595 -15.06 -17.55 2.87
C ARG A 595 -14.90 -16.02 2.72
N ALA A 596 -15.22 -15.48 1.56
CA ALA A 596 -15.12 -14.05 1.29
C ALA A 596 -16.13 -13.24 2.12
N LYS A 597 -17.37 -13.71 2.29
CA LYS A 597 -18.35 -13.10 3.22
C LYS A 597 -17.84 -13.08 4.66
N ASN A 598 -17.24 -14.17 5.14
CA ASN A 598 -16.65 -14.21 6.48
C ASN A 598 -15.50 -13.19 6.66
N PHE A 599 -14.67 -12.99 5.63
CA PHE A 599 -13.63 -11.95 5.61
C PHE A 599 -14.24 -10.54 5.68
N LEU A 600 -15.24 -10.24 4.85
CA LEU A 600 -15.92 -8.93 4.87
C LEU A 600 -16.56 -8.63 6.23
N ARG A 601 -17.22 -9.64 6.83
CA ARG A 601 -17.87 -9.55 8.15
C ARG A 601 -16.90 -9.29 9.29
N LYS A 602 -15.81 -10.07 9.38
CA LYS A 602 -14.90 -10.04 10.53
C LYS A 602 -13.76 -9.04 10.37
N GLU A 603 -13.15 -8.96 9.20
CA GLU A 603 -11.87 -8.26 9.01
C GLU A 603 -12.03 -6.88 8.37
N MET A 604 -13.14 -6.66 7.66
CA MET A 604 -13.45 -5.39 6.97
C MET A 604 -14.65 -4.63 7.58
N GLY A 605 -15.21 -5.14 8.69
CA GLY A 605 -16.16 -4.42 9.53
C GLY A 605 -17.63 -4.47 9.13
N LEU A 606 -18.05 -5.32 8.17
CA LEU A 606 -19.45 -5.39 7.71
C LEU A 606 -20.46 -5.73 8.83
N ASP A 607 -20.09 -6.58 9.80
CA ASP A 607 -20.97 -6.93 10.94
C ASP A 607 -20.83 -5.95 12.14
N LEU A 608 -19.85 -5.03 12.09
CA LEU A 608 -19.69 -3.98 13.10
C LEU A 608 -20.73 -2.89 12.83
N GLY A 609 -21.91 -3.04 13.41
CA GLY A 609 -23.01 -2.10 13.16
C GLY A 609 -24.38 -2.48 13.70
N ARG A 610 -24.58 -3.71 14.20
CA ARG A 610 -25.83 -4.10 14.89
C ARG A 610 -25.92 -3.58 16.33
N MET A 611 -25.57 -2.31 16.54
CA MET A 611 -26.10 -1.58 17.68
C MET A 611 -27.59 -1.37 17.42
N LYS A 612 -28.44 -2.03 18.22
CA LYS A 612 -29.82 -1.57 18.37
C LYS A 612 -29.75 -0.18 18.98
N LEU A 613 -30.11 0.84 18.21
CA LEU A 613 -30.49 2.12 18.77
C LEU A 613 -31.86 1.91 19.43
N ASP A 614 -31.85 1.67 20.74
CA ASP A 614 -33.07 1.71 21.56
C ASP A 614 -33.52 3.17 21.80
N GLU A 615 -33.51 3.98 20.74
CA GLU A 615 -34.13 5.31 20.76
C GLU A 615 -35.65 5.15 20.63
N PRO A 616 -36.45 5.83 21.47
CA PRO A 616 -37.90 5.76 21.39
C PRO A 616 -38.39 6.45 20.11
N VAL A 617 -38.70 5.65 19.10
CA VAL A 617 -39.27 6.11 17.83
C VAL A 617 -40.67 6.68 18.08
N ASN A 618 -40.80 8.00 18.02
CA ASN A 618 -42.08 8.74 18.10
C ASN A 618 -42.90 8.60 16.80
N LEU A 619 -43.29 7.37 16.46
CA LEU A 619 -44.19 7.05 15.36
C LEU A 619 -45.36 6.20 15.87
N THR A 620 -46.53 6.39 15.28
CA THR A 620 -47.69 5.53 15.54
C THR A 620 -47.46 4.11 15.03
N LYS A 621 -48.17 3.12 15.58
CA LYS A 621 -48.09 1.72 15.10
C LYS A 621 -48.40 1.59 13.61
N THR A 622 -49.28 2.45 13.07
CA THR A 622 -49.64 2.47 11.65
C THR A 622 -48.47 2.95 10.80
N GLU A 623 -47.85 4.08 11.16
CA GLU A 623 -46.67 4.61 10.46
C GLU A 623 -45.50 3.64 10.51
N ILE A 624 -45.24 3.03 11.69
CA ILE A 624 -44.20 2.00 11.85
C ILE A 624 -44.44 0.84 10.87
N ASN A 625 -45.69 0.35 10.76
CA ASN A 625 -46.02 -0.73 9.83
C ASN A 625 -45.84 -0.31 8.36
N ASP A 626 -46.26 0.90 7.98
CA ASP A 626 -46.09 1.43 6.62
C ASP A 626 -44.61 1.60 6.26
N TYR A 627 -43.78 2.14 7.16
CA TYR A 627 -42.34 2.24 6.96
C TYR A 627 -41.68 0.86 6.88
N ILE A 628 -42.08 -0.10 7.73
CA ILE A 628 -41.59 -1.50 7.65
C ILE A 628 -41.97 -2.14 6.31
N GLN A 629 -43.19 -1.93 5.81
CA GLN A 629 -43.61 -2.47 4.50
C GLN A 629 -42.82 -1.82 3.35
N ARG A 630 -42.70 -0.49 3.33
CA ARG A 630 -41.91 0.22 2.31
C ARG A 630 -40.45 -0.21 2.34
N PHE A 631 -39.87 -0.30 3.54
CA PHE A 631 -38.50 -0.79 3.75
C PHE A 631 -38.32 -2.21 3.18
N ARG A 632 -39.19 -3.16 3.55
CA ARG A 632 -39.16 -4.54 3.01
C ARG A 632 -39.40 -4.61 1.50
N SER A 633 -40.10 -3.65 0.90
CA SER A 633 -40.29 -3.60 -0.55
C SER A 633 -39.01 -3.23 -1.32
N LEU A 634 -38.09 -2.52 -0.65
CA LEU A 634 -36.76 -2.16 -1.12
C LEU A 634 -35.72 -3.22 -0.74
N ASP A 635 -35.69 -3.63 0.54
CA ASP A 635 -34.81 -4.68 1.09
C ASP A 635 -35.33 -6.10 0.80
N LYS A 636 -35.38 -6.46 -0.49
CA LYS A 636 -35.83 -7.80 -0.93
C LYS A 636 -34.94 -8.95 -0.45
N GLU A 637 -33.70 -8.63 -0.07
CA GLU A 637 -32.72 -9.60 0.42
C GLU A 637 -32.71 -9.70 1.96
N ASN A 638 -33.55 -8.91 2.65
CA ASN A 638 -33.69 -8.86 4.11
C ASN A 638 -32.35 -8.62 4.84
N LYS A 639 -31.55 -7.70 4.30
CA LYS A 639 -30.21 -7.29 4.76
C LYS A 639 -30.27 -6.42 6.02
N GLY A 640 -31.36 -5.69 6.22
CA GLY A 640 -31.53 -4.70 7.29
C GLY A 640 -31.05 -3.29 6.93
N TYR A 641 -30.74 -3.02 5.65
CA TYR A 641 -30.41 -1.69 5.12
C TYR A 641 -30.75 -1.60 3.62
N ILE A 642 -30.87 -0.38 3.07
CA ILE A 642 -31.15 -0.13 1.65
C ILE A 642 -29.90 0.42 0.97
N THR A 643 -29.43 -0.21 -0.11
CA THR A 643 -28.33 0.32 -0.93
C THR A 643 -28.82 1.13 -2.13
N VAL A 644 -27.92 1.89 -2.76
CA VAL A 644 -28.22 2.56 -4.02
C VAL A 644 -28.60 1.55 -5.11
N ASN A 645 -28.02 0.34 -5.09
CA ASN A 645 -28.38 -0.73 -6.01
C ASN A 645 -29.75 -1.34 -5.71
N ASP A 646 -30.19 -1.41 -4.45
CA ASP A 646 -31.57 -1.78 -4.11
C ASP A 646 -32.58 -0.75 -4.66
N LEU A 647 -32.29 0.55 -4.48
CA LEU A 647 -33.09 1.62 -5.09
C LEU A 647 -33.11 1.50 -6.62
N ARG A 648 -31.94 1.31 -7.27
CA ARG A 648 -31.86 1.14 -8.73
C ARG A 648 -32.60 -0.11 -9.20
N ARG A 649 -32.56 -1.23 -8.48
CA ARG A 649 -33.33 -2.45 -8.79
C ARG A 649 -34.82 -2.20 -8.63
N TYR A 650 -35.25 -1.56 -7.54
CA TYR A 650 -36.64 -1.19 -7.32
C TYR A 650 -37.15 -0.27 -8.42
N PHE A 651 -36.44 0.82 -8.74
CA PHE A 651 -36.86 1.74 -9.80
C PHE A 651 -36.76 1.11 -11.19
N LYS A 652 -35.79 0.25 -11.51
CA LYS A 652 -35.77 -0.51 -12.78
C LYS A 652 -37.04 -1.38 -12.92
N VAL A 653 -37.46 -2.06 -11.84
CA VAL A 653 -38.72 -2.83 -11.84
C VAL A 653 -39.92 -1.89 -11.94
N THR A 654 -40.06 -0.90 -11.07
CA THR A 654 -41.23 0.00 -11.00
C THR A 654 -41.39 0.84 -12.27
N VAL A 655 -40.31 1.34 -12.88
CA VAL A 655 -40.36 2.04 -14.17
C VAL A 655 -40.73 1.09 -15.31
N HIS A 656 -40.28 -0.18 -15.29
CA HIS A 656 -40.79 -1.19 -16.23
C HIS A 656 -42.26 -1.54 -16.00
N THR A 657 -42.75 -1.52 -14.75
CA THR A 657 -44.17 -1.71 -14.44
C THR A 657 -45.02 -0.52 -14.92
N VAL A 658 -44.56 0.72 -14.70
CA VAL A 658 -45.22 1.95 -15.18
C VAL A 658 -45.22 2.04 -16.70
N THR A 659 -44.11 1.69 -17.38
CA THR A 659 -44.08 1.63 -18.85
C THR A 659 -44.95 0.51 -19.41
N ARG A 660 -45.04 -0.66 -18.76
CA ARG A 660 -46.03 -1.70 -19.14
C ARG A 660 -47.47 -1.23 -18.96
N HIS A 661 -47.80 -0.50 -17.89
CA HIS A 661 -49.14 0.04 -17.70
C HIS A 661 -49.49 1.20 -18.65
N THR A 662 -48.51 1.97 -19.14
CA THR A 662 -48.73 2.97 -20.20
C THR A 662 -48.65 2.39 -21.62
N SER A 663 -48.15 1.16 -21.79
CA SER A 663 -48.22 0.41 -23.06
C SER A 663 -49.56 -0.33 -23.25
N LEU A 664 -50.36 -0.47 -22.17
CA LEU A 664 -51.67 -1.14 -22.18
C LEU A 664 -52.86 -0.15 -22.27
N SER A 665 -52.59 1.12 -22.57
CA SER A 665 -53.59 2.17 -22.81
C SER A 665 -53.47 2.85 -24.18
N MET A 666 -52.71 2.26 -25.12
CA MET A 666 -52.65 2.65 -26.53
C MET A 666 -52.54 1.43 -27.47
N ILE A 667 -53.52 0.51 -27.35
CA ILE A 667 -54.00 -0.39 -28.42
C ILE A 667 -55.53 -0.36 -28.34
#